data_AF-A0A083ZUC5-F1
#
_entry.id   AF-A0A083ZUC5-F1
#
_cell.length_a   1.000
_cell.length_b   1.000
_cell.length_c   1.000
_cell.angle_alpha   90.00
_cell.angle_beta   90.00
_cell.angle_gamma   90.00
#
_symmetry.space_group_name_H-M   'P 1'
#
loop_
_entity.id
_entity.type
_entity.pdbx_description
1 polymer ?
#
loop_
_entity_poly.entity_id
_entity_poly.type
_entity_poly.pdbx_seq_one_letter_code
_entity_poly.pdbx_strand_id
1 'polypeptide(L)'
;MRVMQEAAKRIGLKISGKENDLITNQVEHSVEKSVTKINELLNGKLPVDDSKTFDKTVERKEDESFPLTDIQYAYLIGRNAGMPLGGIATHYYFEIEIFNPDLQRLNAALNQTLSLHAMLRAELTDSGRQRVSTGLEHYEIAVTDCQDMDDNQLQEFINSTRSDMETHLRSLAVAPSFEIRASLLNKRMVRLHLCFELMFLDLHSVKIVMKDWWRFYQNPHVVKSSPEFNFGDYIERERQLLQSKQGCRDKDYWLNKVDAMPAAPELPLYQSPELIKKPIFKTLSHQISLELVNKLRQSTTAQGITLETLFLGIYVETLRQWSRRQNFTLTLTQHARRNYFPDVQQSVGNYLQSSLLCVKDGKSEAFGQRLVMLQTEQLVNYWHSSFNGIQVLREMTRRSQGGRALSFPVVFSNTLNAELRDIATDYGWEGTAMVKYSSTQTPGVWLENQLLRINGDLVMNWNYVEGLFPAGMPEMMFEAAVKLLNACGENPQIWSQQGAVVALNTDDMQERLAANSTDDGMPPALLQDLILHAARQFPTKTAIIQGQREVSYGEMVTSGNHVAEQLSAAVAIKPGDIVAVSLPQGPEMLAAILGVLFAGAAYVSIDPQLPEQRKARLIERCAAKAIVTPAGLEPIDGLINIGVVIDSAAPMKFPAQVAKQTLDDLAYVIFTSGSTGEPKGVMITHRNAANTVLDINRRFNVNQHDRVFSVAPAGFDLSVYDYFGVLGAGGSILFAAENEANDPKIWAEKITKHRVTLWNSVPAPMKALVERAGSQLSGSALRLVLMSGDWIPVNLPDQIKAAVNGIDVISLGGATEGSIWSIVYPIRNVDSAWKSIPYGKPLANQQFHVFNEWLEPCPKWVTGELFIAGAGVAQGYLGDAEKTQERFFNHPLTGERLYRTGDLGRYIDEGLIEILGREDNQVKINGYRIELGEIEACLLGNPQANHVVINAVSHPKTGQKQLAAYIVPKQQASENEKSVLEGALRELAQANLPSYMIPTWFVLLDSMPLTGNGKIDRNALPVLWGEAVAAADKSEPADELEVRVFTLWSKQLQHSDFDVNDGFFDIGGDSLHAVGLLSAVRETFKVGPSSEQDMIESLFMNASVRDFSRILSSVADKPQEQYA
;
A
#
# COMPACT_ATOMS: atom_id res chain seq x y z
N MET A 1 -26.19 37.80 -30.69
CA MET A 1 -27.67 37.95 -30.61
C MET A 1 -28.42 37.47 -31.86
N ARG A 2 -28.25 38.05 -33.05
CA ARG A 2 -28.94 37.55 -34.28
C ARG A 2 -28.64 36.08 -34.60
N VAL A 3 -27.37 35.67 -34.46
CA VAL A 3 -26.94 34.27 -34.65
C VAL A 3 -27.55 33.30 -33.63
N MET A 4 -27.78 33.75 -32.38
CA MET A 4 -28.45 32.95 -31.34
C MET A 4 -29.95 32.79 -31.61
N GLN A 5 -30.60 33.82 -32.14
CA GLN A 5 -32.01 33.75 -32.55
C GLN A 5 -32.22 32.84 -33.76
N GLU A 6 -31.26 32.79 -34.70
CA GLU A 6 -31.27 31.89 -35.86
C GLU A 6 -31.06 30.41 -35.46
N ALA A 7 -30.16 30.16 -34.49
CA ALA A 7 -29.88 28.81 -33.96
C ALA A 7 -31.07 28.25 -33.15
N ALA A 8 -31.67 29.06 -32.27
CA ALA A 8 -32.84 28.66 -31.49
C ALA A 8 -34.07 28.34 -32.37
N LYS A 9 -34.22 29.04 -33.50
CA LYS A 9 -35.29 28.78 -34.48
C LYS A 9 -35.10 27.48 -35.27
N ARG A 10 -33.85 27.02 -35.45
CA ARG A 10 -33.51 25.79 -36.19
C ARG A 10 -33.67 24.50 -35.38
N ILE A 11 -33.71 24.59 -34.05
CA ILE A 11 -33.82 23.44 -33.13
C ILE A 11 -35.15 23.37 -32.38
N GLY A 12 -36.15 24.19 -32.76
CA GLY A 12 -37.53 24.06 -32.28
C GLY A 12 -37.78 24.44 -30.82
N LEU A 13 -36.82 25.06 -30.14
CA LEU A 13 -36.92 25.42 -28.73
C LEU A 13 -37.79 26.67 -28.53
N LYS A 14 -38.99 26.49 -27.98
CA LYS A 14 -39.78 27.57 -27.37
C LYS A 14 -39.30 27.77 -25.93
N ILE A 15 -38.73 28.93 -25.64
CA ILE A 15 -38.41 29.34 -24.27
C ILE A 15 -39.66 29.97 -23.64
N SER A 16 -40.32 29.24 -22.75
CA SER A 16 -41.31 29.78 -21.80
C SER A 16 -40.89 29.38 -20.39
N GLY A 17 -40.78 30.36 -19.50
CA GLY A 17 -40.02 30.25 -18.27
C GLY A 17 -40.77 29.83 -17.00
N LYS A 18 -39.97 29.89 -15.93
CA LYS A 18 -40.26 29.91 -14.48
C LYS A 18 -40.62 28.58 -13.82
N GLU A 19 -39.62 27.94 -13.20
CA GLU A 19 -39.52 27.59 -11.76
C GLU A 19 -38.52 26.44 -11.55
N ASN A 20 -37.22 26.76 -11.31
CA ASN A 20 -36.25 25.97 -10.53
C ASN A 20 -34.88 26.68 -10.52
N ASP A 21 -34.69 27.69 -9.67
CA ASP A 21 -33.59 28.68 -9.79
C ASP A 21 -32.41 28.52 -8.79
N LEU A 22 -32.23 27.40 -8.10
CA LEU A 22 -31.10 27.26 -7.15
C LEU A 22 -30.11 26.13 -7.43
N ILE A 23 -30.53 25.02 -8.03
CA ILE A 23 -29.62 23.93 -8.44
C ILE A 23 -29.24 24.08 -9.92
N THR A 24 -30.16 24.58 -10.75
CA THR A 24 -29.92 24.88 -12.16
C THR A 24 -28.89 25.99 -12.33
N ASN A 25 -28.86 27.00 -11.46
CA ASN A 25 -27.92 28.11 -11.58
C ASN A 25 -26.45 27.71 -11.33
N GLN A 26 -26.12 26.71 -10.49
CA GLN A 26 -24.72 26.27 -10.37
C GLN A 26 -24.29 25.33 -11.50
N VAL A 27 -25.21 24.50 -11.99
CA VAL A 27 -24.96 23.60 -13.13
C VAL A 27 -24.91 24.38 -14.43
N GLU A 28 -25.83 25.31 -14.67
CA GLU A 28 -25.78 26.25 -15.80
C GLU A 28 -24.59 27.16 -15.70
N HIS A 29 -24.15 27.61 -14.51
CA HIS A 29 -22.96 28.47 -14.44
C HIS A 29 -21.65 27.70 -14.63
N SER A 30 -21.59 26.40 -14.31
CA SER A 30 -20.44 25.52 -14.61
C SER A 30 -20.42 25.08 -16.08
N VAL A 31 -21.59 24.75 -16.64
CA VAL A 31 -21.78 24.45 -18.07
C VAL A 31 -21.60 25.71 -18.90
N GLU A 32 -22.11 26.87 -18.49
CA GLU A 32 -21.83 28.17 -19.12
C GLU A 32 -20.38 28.54 -18.94
N LYS A 33 -19.69 28.29 -17.81
CA LYS A 33 -18.24 28.53 -17.75
C LYS A 33 -17.49 27.60 -18.69
N SER A 34 -17.91 26.35 -18.84
CA SER A 34 -17.29 25.39 -19.75
C SER A 34 -17.59 25.72 -21.21
N VAL A 35 -18.82 26.12 -21.53
CA VAL A 35 -19.28 26.59 -22.84
C VAL A 35 -18.73 27.97 -23.16
N THR A 36 -18.55 28.85 -22.18
CA THR A 36 -17.90 30.17 -22.32
C THR A 36 -16.40 29.99 -22.48
N LYS A 37 -15.77 29.04 -21.80
CA LYS A 37 -14.36 28.70 -21.98
C LYS A 37 -14.11 27.98 -23.31
N ILE A 38 -15.03 27.10 -23.73
CA ILE A 38 -15.08 26.53 -25.08
C ILE A 38 -15.33 27.66 -26.09
N ASN A 39 -16.23 28.61 -25.83
CA ASN A 39 -16.48 29.75 -26.70
C ASN A 39 -15.35 30.78 -26.69
N GLU A 40 -14.59 30.94 -25.61
CA GLU A 40 -13.37 31.77 -25.53
C GLU A 40 -12.21 31.08 -26.27
N LEU A 41 -12.13 29.75 -26.19
CA LEU A 41 -11.22 28.93 -26.99
C LEU A 41 -11.61 28.93 -28.48
N LEU A 42 -12.91 29.01 -28.80
CA LEU A 42 -13.43 29.12 -30.16
C LEU A 42 -13.39 30.58 -30.70
N ASN A 43 -13.48 31.61 -29.84
CA ASN A 43 -13.45 33.03 -30.21
C ASN A 43 -12.04 33.64 -30.15
N GLY A 44 -11.09 32.99 -29.47
CA GLY A 44 -9.67 33.24 -29.64
C GLY A 44 -9.24 32.67 -30.99
N LYS A 45 -8.85 33.54 -31.92
CA LYS A 45 -8.28 33.14 -33.22
C LYS A 45 -7.09 32.18 -33.02
N LEU A 46 -7.36 30.88 -32.98
CA LEU A 46 -6.38 29.84 -33.29
C LEU A 46 -6.78 29.29 -34.66
N PRO A 47 -6.21 29.80 -35.76
CA PRO A 47 -6.28 29.08 -37.00
C PRO A 47 -5.44 27.81 -36.79
N VAL A 48 -6.08 26.63 -36.80
CA VAL A 48 -5.40 25.53 -37.48
C VAL A 48 -5.41 25.98 -38.93
N ASP A 49 -4.29 26.54 -39.40
CA ASP A 49 -4.09 26.77 -40.83
C ASP A 49 -3.87 25.40 -41.50
N ASP A 50 -4.90 24.55 -41.48
CA ASP A 50 -5.01 23.33 -42.28
C ASP A 50 -5.15 23.66 -43.78
N SER A 51 -5.25 24.94 -44.14
CA SER A 51 -5.56 25.41 -45.49
C SER A 51 -4.34 25.58 -46.40
N LYS A 52 -3.12 25.47 -45.88
CA LYS A 52 -1.92 25.43 -46.72
C LYS A 52 -1.58 23.99 -47.07
N THR A 53 -2.12 23.54 -48.19
CA THR A 53 -1.57 22.41 -48.96
C THR A 53 -0.05 22.56 -49.03
N PHE A 54 0.67 21.54 -48.55
CA PHE A 54 2.11 21.50 -48.65
C PHE A 54 2.48 21.43 -50.14
N ASP A 55 3.13 22.47 -50.67
CA ASP A 55 3.84 22.33 -51.94
C ASP A 55 4.93 21.28 -51.70
N LYS A 56 4.89 20.18 -52.45
CA LYS A 56 5.84 19.08 -52.37
C LYS A 56 7.22 19.59 -52.81
N THR A 57 7.95 20.28 -51.93
CA THR A 57 9.20 20.97 -52.29
C THR A 57 10.39 20.02 -52.46
N VAL A 58 10.27 18.76 -52.06
CA VAL A 58 11.33 17.75 -52.19
C VAL A 58 10.71 16.39 -52.53
N GLU A 59 11.08 15.81 -53.68
CA GLU A 59 10.77 14.42 -54.01
C GLU A 59 11.70 13.49 -53.20
N ARG A 60 11.15 12.79 -52.20
CA ARG A 60 11.84 11.70 -51.49
C ARG A 60 11.90 10.46 -52.37
N LYS A 61 13.05 9.80 -52.43
CA LYS A 61 13.17 8.47 -53.06
C LYS A 61 12.48 7.41 -52.20
N GLU A 62 11.86 6.41 -52.82
CA GLU A 62 11.08 5.40 -52.09
C GLU A 62 11.93 4.61 -51.07
N ASP A 63 13.20 4.35 -51.39
CA ASP A 63 14.16 3.61 -50.55
C ASP A 63 14.90 4.48 -49.51
N GLU A 64 14.61 5.78 -49.47
CA GLU A 64 15.26 6.72 -48.55
C GLU A 64 14.81 6.45 -47.10
N SER A 65 15.77 6.35 -46.16
CA SER A 65 15.45 6.11 -44.75
C SER A 65 14.89 7.34 -44.03
N PHE A 66 13.90 7.13 -43.16
CA PHE A 66 13.25 8.16 -42.36
C PHE A 66 13.09 7.72 -40.88
N PRO A 67 12.93 8.66 -39.93
CA PRO A 67 12.88 8.31 -38.51
C PRO A 67 11.62 7.53 -38.13
N LEU A 68 11.70 6.81 -37.01
CA LEU A 68 10.53 6.23 -36.34
C LEU A 68 9.73 7.31 -35.60
N THR A 69 8.42 7.08 -35.44
CA THR A 69 7.59 7.84 -34.50
C THR A 69 7.91 7.45 -33.05
N ASP A 70 7.46 8.27 -32.09
CA ASP A 70 7.66 7.97 -30.67
C ASP A 70 7.00 6.63 -30.25
N ILE A 71 5.82 6.31 -30.80
CA ILE A 71 5.12 5.04 -30.52
C ILE A 71 5.87 3.85 -31.14
N GLN A 72 6.41 4.00 -32.36
CA GLN A 72 7.24 2.99 -33.01
C GLN A 72 8.52 2.71 -32.20
N TYR A 73 9.14 3.74 -31.64
CA TYR A 73 10.26 3.56 -30.71
C TYR A 73 9.86 2.79 -29.45
N ALA A 74 8.68 3.06 -28.88
CA ALA A 74 8.18 2.31 -27.72
C ALA A 74 7.97 0.82 -28.05
N TYR A 75 7.40 0.51 -29.22
CA TYR A 75 7.25 -0.87 -29.70
C TYR A 75 8.60 -1.55 -29.90
N LEU A 76 9.58 -0.85 -30.50
CA LEU A 76 10.94 -1.37 -30.68
C LEU A 76 11.61 -1.72 -29.34
N ILE A 77 11.48 -0.84 -28.34
CA ILE A 77 12.00 -1.08 -26.98
C ILE A 77 11.33 -2.30 -26.35
N GLY A 78 10.02 -2.45 -26.54
CA GLY A 78 9.24 -3.58 -26.03
C GLY A 78 9.69 -4.96 -26.52
N ARG A 79 10.37 -5.05 -27.66
CA ARG A 79 10.94 -6.30 -28.17
C ARG A 79 12.15 -6.79 -27.36
N ASN A 80 12.74 -5.95 -26.51
CA ASN A 80 13.86 -6.33 -25.67
C ASN A 80 13.37 -7.15 -24.45
N ALA A 81 13.84 -8.39 -24.33
CA ALA A 81 13.51 -9.28 -23.22
C ALA A 81 14.00 -8.79 -21.84
N GLY A 82 14.91 -7.81 -21.81
CA GLY A 82 15.38 -7.18 -20.57
C GLY A 82 14.43 -6.11 -20.01
N MET A 83 13.37 -5.73 -20.73
CA MET A 83 12.36 -4.79 -20.25
C MET A 83 11.24 -5.53 -19.50
N PRO A 84 10.61 -4.91 -18.48
CA PRO A 84 9.44 -5.50 -17.81
C PRO A 84 8.32 -5.73 -18.84
N LEU A 85 7.77 -6.96 -18.88
CA LEU A 85 6.81 -7.38 -19.91
C LEU A 85 7.29 -7.17 -21.35
N GLY A 86 8.62 -7.19 -21.55
CA GLY A 86 9.26 -7.11 -22.85
C GLY A 86 9.46 -8.46 -23.51
N GLY A 87 10.21 -8.48 -24.61
CA GLY A 87 10.46 -9.71 -25.38
C GLY A 87 9.25 -10.13 -26.23
N ILE A 88 8.36 -9.19 -26.54
CA ILE A 88 7.19 -9.43 -27.39
C ILE A 88 7.10 -8.39 -28.51
N ALA A 89 6.51 -8.81 -29.63
CA ALA A 89 6.20 -7.96 -30.76
C ALA A 89 4.83 -7.30 -30.60
N THR A 90 4.70 -6.03 -30.99
CA THR A 90 3.39 -5.42 -31.18
C THR A 90 2.82 -5.87 -32.52
N HIS A 91 1.84 -6.78 -32.49
CA HIS A 91 1.23 -7.31 -33.70
C HIS A 91 -0.30 -7.29 -33.61
N TYR A 92 -0.92 -7.49 -34.76
CA TYR A 92 -2.31 -7.90 -34.87
C TYR A 92 -2.35 -9.27 -35.54
N TYR A 93 -2.82 -10.28 -34.81
CA TYR A 93 -3.03 -11.62 -35.32
C TYR A 93 -4.52 -11.87 -35.50
N PHE A 94 -4.92 -12.47 -36.62
CA PHE A 94 -6.31 -12.89 -36.82
C PHE A 94 -6.43 -14.05 -37.81
N GLU A 95 -7.51 -14.81 -37.66
CA GLU A 95 -7.84 -15.98 -38.48
C GLU A 95 -9.13 -15.75 -39.25
N ILE A 96 -9.09 -16.05 -40.56
CA ILE A 96 -10.26 -15.97 -41.44
C ILE A 96 -10.44 -17.29 -42.17
N GLU A 97 -11.63 -17.86 -42.11
CA GLU A 97 -12.05 -18.95 -43.01
C GLU A 97 -12.66 -18.39 -44.28
N ILE A 98 -12.21 -18.87 -45.44
CA ILE A 98 -12.72 -18.47 -46.75
C ILE A 98 -13.33 -19.68 -47.44
N PHE A 99 -14.50 -19.49 -48.04
CA PHE A 99 -15.21 -20.51 -48.81
C PHE A 99 -14.76 -20.52 -50.29
N ASN A 100 -14.36 -21.70 -50.78
CA ASN A 100 -13.90 -21.99 -52.14
C ASN A 100 -12.89 -20.96 -52.73
N PRO A 101 -11.79 -20.60 -52.02
CA PRO A 101 -10.83 -19.65 -52.56
C PRO A 101 -9.96 -20.26 -53.67
N ASP A 102 -9.59 -19.44 -54.66
CA ASP A 102 -8.49 -19.72 -55.58
C ASP A 102 -7.19 -19.20 -54.96
N LEU A 103 -6.37 -20.10 -54.43
CA LEU A 103 -5.13 -19.73 -53.71
C LEU A 103 -4.08 -19.08 -54.61
N GLN A 104 -3.98 -19.46 -55.88
CA GLN A 104 -3.02 -18.85 -56.81
C GLN A 104 -3.41 -17.40 -57.10
N ARG A 105 -4.70 -17.18 -57.37
CA ARG A 105 -5.26 -15.84 -57.56
C ARG A 105 -5.16 -15.00 -56.30
N LEU A 106 -5.37 -15.61 -55.13
CA LEU A 106 -5.21 -14.96 -53.84
C LEU A 106 -3.76 -14.49 -53.61
N ASN A 107 -2.77 -15.34 -53.90
CA ASN A 107 -1.36 -14.98 -53.82
C ASN A 107 -0.98 -13.89 -54.84
N ALA A 108 -1.47 -13.98 -56.08
CA ALA A 108 -1.23 -12.96 -57.10
C ALA A 108 -1.78 -11.59 -56.68
N ALA A 109 -2.99 -11.55 -56.12
CA ALA A 109 -3.61 -10.34 -55.60
C ALA A 109 -2.85 -9.74 -54.40
N LEU A 110 -2.27 -10.60 -53.54
CA LEU A 110 -1.43 -10.16 -52.42
C LEU A 110 -0.18 -9.43 -52.95
N ASN A 111 0.46 -9.96 -54.00
CA ASN A 111 1.63 -9.33 -54.61
C ASN A 111 1.32 -8.01 -55.31
N GLN A 112 0.12 -7.84 -55.90
CA GLN A 112 -0.33 -6.54 -56.39
C GLN A 112 -0.55 -5.55 -55.24
N THR A 113 -1.09 -6.02 -54.11
CA THR A 113 -1.28 -5.22 -52.90
C THR A 113 0.05 -4.78 -52.29
N LEU A 114 1.02 -5.71 -52.23
CA LEU A 114 2.38 -5.46 -51.82
C LEU A 114 3.03 -4.39 -52.71
N SER A 115 2.79 -4.46 -54.03
CA SER A 115 3.27 -3.49 -55.01
C SER A 115 2.71 -2.08 -54.75
N LEU A 116 1.40 -1.99 -54.49
CA LEU A 116 0.67 -0.74 -54.25
C LEU A 116 1.08 -0.02 -52.97
N HIS A 117 1.30 -0.78 -51.88
CA HIS A 117 1.49 -0.24 -50.53
C HIS A 117 2.92 -0.42 -50.02
N ALA A 118 3.76 0.60 -50.23
CA ALA A 118 5.18 0.56 -49.90
C ALA A 118 5.50 0.17 -48.45
N MET A 119 4.68 0.58 -47.47
CA MET A 119 4.91 0.26 -46.05
C MET A 119 4.71 -1.22 -45.69
N LEU A 120 4.14 -2.05 -46.58
CA LEU A 120 4.17 -3.52 -46.43
C LEU A 120 5.57 -4.12 -46.66
N ARG A 121 6.45 -3.36 -47.33
CA ARG A 121 7.86 -3.69 -47.56
C ARG A 121 8.79 -2.94 -46.59
N ALA A 122 8.28 -2.38 -45.50
CA ALA A 122 9.09 -1.60 -44.59
C ALA A 122 10.08 -2.49 -43.81
N GLU A 123 11.29 -1.98 -43.60
CA GLU A 123 12.33 -2.61 -42.79
C GLU A 123 13.05 -1.58 -41.91
N LEU A 124 13.61 -2.05 -40.79
CA LEU A 124 14.42 -1.28 -39.86
C LEU A 124 15.90 -1.39 -40.24
N THR A 125 16.55 -0.26 -40.42
CA THR A 125 17.99 -0.15 -40.68
C THR A 125 18.79 -0.28 -39.37
N ASP A 126 20.08 -0.62 -39.49
CA ASP A 126 21.03 -0.68 -38.36
C ASP A 126 21.14 0.65 -37.59
N SER A 127 20.83 1.76 -38.25
CA SER A 127 20.81 3.11 -37.64
C SER A 127 19.56 3.39 -36.77
N GLY A 128 18.64 2.43 -36.64
CA GLY A 128 17.38 2.61 -35.91
C GLY A 128 16.34 3.48 -36.65
N ARG A 129 16.50 3.64 -37.97
CA ARG A 129 15.56 4.31 -38.89
C ARG A 129 14.78 3.28 -39.71
N GLN A 130 13.64 3.65 -40.28
CA GLN A 130 12.85 2.80 -41.18
C GLN A 130 13.02 3.21 -42.65
N ARG A 131 12.91 2.28 -43.58
CA ARG A 131 12.88 2.52 -45.04
C ARG A 131 12.00 1.50 -45.74
N VAL A 132 11.66 1.75 -46.99
CA VAL A 132 11.02 0.76 -47.87
C VAL A 132 12.10 -0.14 -48.46
N SER A 133 11.96 -1.45 -48.31
CA SER A 133 12.88 -2.44 -48.86
C SER A 133 12.74 -2.53 -50.38
N THR A 134 13.88 -2.58 -51.08
CA THR A 134 13.95 -2.90 -52.52
C THR A 134 14.18 -4.39 -52.77
N GLY A 135 14.39 -5.19 -51.72
CA GLY A 135 14.74 -6.62 -51.84
C GLY A 135 13.55 -7.57 -51.91
N LEU A 136 12.35 -7.12 -51.55
CA LEU A 136 11.13 -7.94 -51.56
C LEU A 136 10.35 -7.74 -52.86
N GLU A 137 10.65 -8.55 -53.87
CA GLU A 137 9.96 -8.52 -55.17
C GLU A 137 8.67 -9.36 -55.17
N HIS A 138 8.64 -10.46 -54.41
CA HIS A 138 7.53 -11.41 -54.40
C HIS A 138 7.35 -12.07 -53.02
N TYR A 139 6.10 -12.37 -52.66
CA TYR A 139 5.72 -13.14 -51.48
C TYR A 139 4.86 -14.34 -51.87
N GLU A 140 5.13 -15.49 -51.27
CA GLU A 140 4.37 -16.72 -51.46
C GLU A 140 3.72 -17.16 -50.13
N ILE A 141 2.40 -17.33 -50.14
CA ILE A 141 1.65 -17.82 -48.98
C ILE A 141 2.00 -19.29 -48.74
N ALA A 142 2.52 -19.61 -47.56
CA ALA A 142 2.77 -20.99 -47.16
C ALA A 142 1.43 -21.74 -46.98
N VAL A 143 1.26 -22.86 -47.69
CA VAL A 143 0.04 -23.68 -47.65
C VAL A 143 0.33 -25.02 -46.99
N THR A 144 -0.48 -25.39 -45.99
CA THR A 144 -0.46 -26.71 -45.37
C THR A 144 -1.75 -27.45 -45.66
N ASP A 145 -1.65 -28.71 -46.09
CA ASP A 145 -2.81 -29.58 -46.31
C ASP A 145 -3.21 -30.25 -45.00
N CYS A 146 -4.43 -29.98 -44.54
CA CYS A 146 -4.99 -30.51 -43.29
C CYS A 146 -6.19 -31.43 -43.55
N GLN A 147 -6.48 -31.81 -44.80
CA GLN A 147 -7.70 -32.52 -45.18
C GLN A 147 -7.81 -33.94 -44.60
N ASP A 148 -6.68 -34.55 -44.25
CA ASP A 148 -6.60 -35.90 -43.68
C ASP A 148 -6.55 -35.90 -42.14
N MET A 149 -6.55 -34.73 -41.49
CA MET A 149 -6.56 -34.61 -40.03
C MET A 149 -7.96 -34.84 -39.48
N ASP A 150 -8.09 -35.56 -38.36
CA ASP A 150 -9.33 -35.58 -37.59
C ASP A 150 -9.56 -34.26 -36.83
N ASP A 151 -10.75 -34.08 -36.23
CA ASP A 151 -11.13 -32.83 -35.56
C ASP A 151 -10.19 -32.43 -34.41
N ASN A 152 -9.66 -33.40 -33.65
CA ASN A 152 -8.75 -33.13 -32.54
C ASN A 152 -7.37 -32.74 -33.06
N GLN A 153 -6.85 -33.48 -34.04
CA GLN A 153 -5.58 -33.19 -34.70
C GLN A 153 -5.60 -31.82 -35.38
N LEU A 154 -6.70 -31.50 -36.06
CA LEU A 154 -6.90 -30.21 -36.71
C LEU A 154 -6.90 -29.09 -35.68
N GLN A 155 -7.63 -29.24 -34.58
CA GLN A 155 -7.69 -28.22 -33.54
C GLN A 155 -6.33 -28.01 -32.85
N GLU A 156 -5.58 -29.08 -32.57
CA GLU A 156 -4.21 -29.01 -32.07
C GLU A 156 -3.28 -28.30 -33.07
N PHE A 157 -3.36 -28.64 -34.36
CA PHE A 157 -2.56 -28.00 -35.41
C PHE A 157 -2.86 -26.49 -35.54
N ILE A 158 -4.14 -26.11 -35.55
CA ILE A 158 -4.57 -24.72 -35.60
C ILE A 158 -4.08 -23.96 -34.37
N ASN A 159 -4.22 -24.53 -33.16
CA ASN A 159 -3.75 -23.91 -31.93
C ASN A 159 -2.22 -23.77 -31.89
N SER A 160 -1.50 -24.77 -32.40
CA SER A 160 -0.04 -24.73 -32.53
C SER A 160 0.41 -23.64 -33.51
N THR A 161 -0.24 -23.56 -34.68
CA THR A 161 0.01 -22.52 -35.68
C THR A 161 -0.26 -21.12 -35.13
N ARG A 162 -1.36 -20.95 -34.38
CA ARG A 162 -1.67 -19.70 -33.68
C ARG A 162 -0.57 -19.32 -32.69
N SER A 163 -0.23 -20.24 -31.78
CA SER A 163 0.79 -20.02 -30.75
C SER A 163 2.14 -19.66 -31.35
N ASP A 164 2.57 -20.35 -32.41
CA ASP A 164 3.80 -20.02 -33.15
C ASP A 164 3.73 -18.61 -33.73
N MET A 165 2.68 -18.28 -34.49
CA MET A 165 2.58 -16.99 -35.17
C MET A 165 2.41 -15.78 -34.21
N GLU A 166 1.78 -15.98 -33.05
CA GLU A 166 1.65 -14.94 -32.01
C GLU A 166 2.96 -14.74 -31.25
N THR A 167 3.64 -15.81 -30.86
CA THR A 167 4.84 -15.68 -30.01
C THR A 167 6.13 -15.41 -30.79
N HIS A 168 6.11 -15.60 -32.11
CA HIS A 168 7.31 -15.46 -32.94
C HIS A 168 7.76 -14.00 -33.11
N LEU A 169 8.93 -13.67 -32.56
CA LEU A 169 9.61 -12.39 -32.76
C LEU A 169 10.33 -12.35 -34.12
N ARG A 170 9.70 -11.74 -35.13
CA ARG A 170 10.33 -11.57 -36.45
C ARG A 170 11.50 -10.59 -36.41
N SER A 171 12.43 -10.74 -37.34
CA SER A 171 13.40 -9.68 -37.60
C SER A 171 12.69 -8.49 -38.23
N LEU A 172 12.88 -7.29 -37.69
CA LEU A 172 12.43 -6.05 -38.33
C LEU A 172 13.38 -5.57 -39.42
N ALA A 173 14.57 -6.18 -39.55
CA ALA A 173 15.59 -5.79 -40.53
C ALA A 173 15.36 -6.38 -41.93
N VAL A 174 14.35 -7.24 -42.09
CA VAL A 174 14.05 -7.93 -43.35
C VAL A 174 12.54 -7.83 -43.62
N ALA A 175 12.17 -7.33 -44.80
CA ALA A 175 10.78 -7.32 -45.25
C ALA A 175 10.32 -8.72 -45.73
N PRO A 176 9.00 -9.04 -45.67
CA PRO A 176 7.91 -8.20 -45.18
C PRO A 176 7.75 -8.26 -43.66
N SER A 177 7.12 -7.22 -43.10
CA SER A 177 6.76 -7.16 -41.69
C SER A 177 5.40 -7.82 -41.38
N PHE A 178 5.05 -8.87 -42.12
CA PHE A 178 3.85 -9.66 -41.90
C PHE A 178 4.11 -11.13 -42.28
N GLU A 179 3.28 -12.03 -41.80
CA GLU A 179 3.23 -13.41 -42.29
C GLU A 179 1.80 -13.86 -42.49
N ILE A 180 1.60 -14.60 -43.58
CA ILE A 180 0.32 -15.20 -43.94
C ILE A 180 0.57 -16.68 -44.20
N ARG A 181 -0.16 -17.54 -43.48
CA ARG A 181 -0.21 -18.99 -43.71
C ARG A 181 -1.63 -19.40 -44.08
N ALA A 182 -1.76 -20.45 -44.89
CA ALA A 182 -3.02 -21.02 -45.29
C ALA A 182 -3.09 -22.50 -44.91
N SER A 183 -4.20 -22.91 -44.29
CA SER A 183 -4.50 -24.30 -43.95
C SER A 183 -5.70 -24.78 -44.74
N LEU A 184 -5.51 -25.79 -45.59
CA LEU A 184 -6.58 -26.43 -46.36
C LEU A 184 -7.38 -27.33 -45.43
N LEU A 185 -8.52 -26.84 -44.92
CA LEU A 185 -9.35 -27.59 -43.98
C LEU A 185 -10.13 -28.70 -44.68
N ASN A 186 -10.66 -28.41 -45.86
CA ASN A 186 -11.35 -29.36 -46.75
C ASN A 186 -11.36 -28.82 -48.18
N LYS A 187 -11.94 -29.58 -49.12
CA LYS A 187 -12.03 -29.21 -50.55
C LYS A 187 -12.72 -27.86 -50.84
N ARG A 188 -13.42 -27.27 -49.86
CA ARG A 188 -14.21 -26.05 -50.01
C ARG A 188 -13.84 -24.95 -49.03
N MET A 189 -12.88 -25.18 -48.13
CA MET A 189 -12.62 -24.24 -47.04
C MET A 189 -11.14 -24.16 -46.73
N VAL A 190 -10.64 -22.94 -46.67
CA VAL A 190 -9.27 -22.63 -46.26
C VAL A 190 -9.32 -21.68 -45.09
N ARG A 191 -8.48 -21.92 -44.08
CA ARG A 191 -8.21 -20.94 -43.02
C ARG A 191 -6.94 -20.19 -43.34
N LEU A 192 -7.02 -18.87 -43.39
CA LEU A 192 -5.86 -17.98 -43.38
C LEU A 192 -5.53 -17.60 -41.95
N HIS A 193 -4.25 -17.67 -41.63
CA HIS A 193 -3.64 -17.15 -40.41
C HIS A 193 -2.83 -15.93 -40.81
N LEU A 194 -3.17 -14.75 -40.28
CA LEU A 194 -2.54 -13.49 -40.65
C LEU A 194 -1.92 -12.84 -39.41
N CYS A 195 -0.65 -12.46 -39.51
CA CYS A 195 0.06 -11.72 -38.47
C CYS A 195 0.71 -10.48 -39.08
N PHE A 196 0.26 -9.30 -38.69
CA PHE A 196 0.84 -8.02 -39.11
C PHE A 196 1.64 -7.38 -37.96
N GLU A 197 2.90 -7.02 -38.20
CA GLU A 197 3.67 -6.21 -37.25
C GLU A 197 3.13 -4.78 -37.25
N LEU A 198 2.49 -4.39 -36.13
CA LEU A 198 1.95 -3.04 -35.94
C LEU A 198 3.06 -1.99 -35.76
N MET A 199 4.32 -2.40 -35.79
CA MET A 199 5.47 -1.51 -35.92
C MET A 199 5.35 -0.60 -37.15
N PHE A 200 4.91 -1.10 -38.30
CA PHE A 200 4.87 -0.31 -39.54
C PHE A 200 3.45 0.06 -39.98
N LEU A 201 2.44 -0.55 -39.36
CA LEU A 201 1.03 -0.46 -39.72
C LEU A 201 0.20 -0.17 -38.47
N ASP A 202 -0.82 0.67 -38.58
CA ASP A 202 -1.92 0.68 -37.60
C ASP A 202 -3.08 -0.22 -38.05
N LEU A 203 -4.07 -0.44 -37.18
CA LEU A 203 -5.24 -1.28 -37.50
C LEU A 203 -6.05 -0.74 -38.69
N HIS A 204 -6.12 0.58 -38.85
CA HIS A 204 -6.76 1.20 -40.02
C HIS A 204 -5.98 0.91 -41.32
N SER A 205 -4.65 0.86 -41.26
CA SER A 205 -3.79 0.46 -42.36
C SER A 205 -3.94 -1.01 -42.73
N VAL A 206 -4.07 -1.91 -41.74
CA VAL A 206 -4.45 -3.30 -42.01
C VAL A 206 -5.79 -3.35 -42.75
N LYS A 207 -6.75 -2.49 -42.38
CA LYS A 207 -8.05 -2.42 -43.06
C LYS A 207 -7.93 -2.07 -44.55
N ILE A 208 -7.12 -1.06 -44.87
CA ILE A 208 -6.86 -0.64 -46.25
C ILE A 208 -6.21 -1.78 -47.05
N VAL A 209 -5.20 -2.44 -46.47
CA VAL A 209 -4.48 -3.55 -47.09
C VAL A 209 -5.42 -4.69 -47.44
N MET A 210 -6.25 -5.13 -46.48
CA MET A 210 -7.20 -6.24 -46.69
C MET A 210 -8.26 -5.91 -47.75
N LYS A 211 -8.75 -4.67 -47.79
CA LYS A 211 -9.72 -4.21 -48.78
C LYS A 211 -9.13 -4.19 -50.19
N ASP A 212 -7.91 -3.70 -50.35
CA ASP A 212 -7.25 -3.66 -51.66
C ASP A 212 -6.84 -5.05 -52.13
N TRP A 213 -6.38 -5.92 -51.22
CA TRP A 213 -6.10 -7.32 -51.52
C TRP A 213 -7.32 -8.03 -52.09
N TRP A 214 -8.46 -7.85 -51.46
CA TRP A 214 -9.71 -8.41 -51.97
C TRP A 214 -10.13 -7.81 -53.30
N ARG A 215 -9.97 -6.51 -53.47
CA ARG A 215 -10.31 -5.82 -54.72
C ARG A 215 -9.50 -6.36 -55.89
N PHE A 216 -8.18 -6.57 -55.71
CA PHE A 216 -7.33 -7.21 -56.70
C PHE A 216 -7.67 -8.68 -56.92
N TYR A 217 -8.06 -9.39 -55.85
CA TYR A 217 -8.56 -10.75 -55.99
C TYR A 217 -9.82 -10.77 -56.86
N GLN A 218 -10.83 -9.94 -56.61
CA GLN A 218 -12.06 -9.89 -57.41
C GLN A 218 -11.84 -9.42 -58.84
N ASN A 219 -10.95 -8.46 -59.07
CA ASN A 219 -10.63 -7.93 -60.40
C ASN A 219 -9.12 -7.69 -60.56
N PRO A 220 -8.36 -8.66 -61.11
CA PRO A 220 -6.90 -8.57 -61.25
C PRO A 220 -6.39 -7.45 -62.18
N HIS A 221 -7.29 -6.83 -62.96
CA HIS A 221 -6.96 -5.77 -63.92
C HIS A 221 -7.34 -4.37 -63.42
N VAL A 222 -7.86 -4.25 -62.20
CA VAL A 222 -8.21 -2.94 -61.64
C VAL A 222 -6.95 -2.10 -61.45
N VAL A 223 -6.94 -0.89 -62.01
CA VAL A 223 -5.84 0.06 -61.80
C VAL A 223 -6.21 0.96 -60.63
N LYS A 224 -5.36 0.99 -59.61
CA LYS A 224 -5.44 1.91 -58.47
C LYS A 224 -4.12 2.67 -58.38
N SER A 225 -4.20 3.99 -58.30
CA SER A 225 -3.02 4.84 -58.08
C SER A 225 -2.58 4.76 -56.61
N SER A 226 -1.27 4.71 -56.38
CA SER A 226 -0.70 4.94 -55.05
C SER A 226 -0.94 6.40 -54.62
N PRO A 227 -1.02 6.68 -53.31
CA PRO A 227 -1.09 8.06 -52.81
C PRO A 227 0.07 8.90 -53.33
N GLU A 228 -0.15 10.20 -53.55
CA GLU A 228 0.88 11.12 -54.05
C GLU A 228 2.01 11.42 -53.05
N PHE A 229 1.97 10.84 -51.84
CA PHE A 229 2.96 11.00 -50.77
C PHE A 229 3.30 9.64 -50.15
N ASN A 230 4.50 9.51 -49.58
CA ASN A 230 4.88 8.35 -48.78
C ASN A 230 4.73 8.63 -47.27
N PHE A 231 4.66 7.58 -46.44
CA PHE A 231 4.52 7.74 -44.99
C PHE A 231 5.65 8.56 -44.36
N GLY A 232 6.86 8.49 -44.91
CA GLY A 232 7.97 9.32 -44.45
C GLY A 232 7.76 10.82 -44.68
N ASP A 233 7.03 11.23 -45.71
CA ASP A 233 6.65 12.64 -45.95
C ASP A 233 5.70 13.13 -44.83
N TYR A 234 4.78 12.25 -44.40
CA TYR A 234 3.90 12.51 -43.27
C TYR A 234 4.67 12.69 -41.95
N ILE A 235 5.65 11.83 -41.68
CA ILE A 235 6.51 11.96 -40.49
C ILE A 235 7.28 13.26 -40.48
N GLU A 236 7.80 13.69 -41.63
CA GLU A 236 8.51 14.97 -41.70
C GLU A 236 7.58 16.15 -41.43
N ARG A 237 6.31 16.08 -41.89
CA ARG A 237 5.31 17.10 -41.58
C ARG A 237 4.96 17.16 -40.10
N GLU A 238 4.82 16.02 -39.43
CA GLU A 238 4.64 15.96 -37.97
C GLU A 238 5.82 16.59 -37.22
N ARG A 239 7.05 16.34 -37.66
CA ARG A 239 8.26 16.94 -37.05
C ARG A 239 8.30 18.46 -37.25
N GLN A 240 7.93 18.95 -38.42
CA GLN A 240 7.81 20.39 -38.67
C GLN A 240 6.74 21.05 -37.80
N LEU A 241 5.59 20.38 -37.60
CA LEU A 241 4.55 20.88 -36.71
C LEU A 241 5.05 20.97 -35.26
N LEU A 242 5.75 19.95 -34.78
CA LEU A 242 6.35 19.94 -33.44
C LEU A 242 7.37 21.08 -33.23
N GLN A 243 8.09 21.47 -34.29
CA GLN A 243 9.05 22.59 -34.27
C GLN A 243 8.40 23.96 -34.53
N SER A 244 7.12 23.99 -34.89
CA SER A 244 6.40 25.22 -35.17
C SER A 244 6.02 25.98 -33.89
N LYS A 245 5.51 27.21 -34.05
CA LYS A 245 4.92 27.97 -32.93
C LYS A 245 3.78 27.21 -32.24
N GLN A 246 3.03 26.39 -32.98
CA GLN A 246 1.97 25.57 -32.39
C GLN A 246 2.57 24.44 -31.53
N GLY A 247 3.59 23.75 -32.04
CA GLY A 247 4.29 22.70 -31.29
C GLY A 247 4.93 23.21 -30.00
N CYS A 248 5.51 24.42 -30.01
CA CYS A 248 5.99 25.05 -28.78
C CYS A 248 4.87 25.30 -27.76
N ARG A 249 3.70 25.80 -28.21
CA ARG A 249 2.55 26.03 -27.32
C ARG A 249 2.02 24.73 -26.72
N ASP A 250 1.92 23.68 -27.51
CA ASP A 250 1.45 22.37 -27.07
C ASP A 250 2.43 21.76 -26.06
N LYS A 251 3.73 21.89 -26.32
CA LYS A 251 4.76 21.53 -25.36
C LYS A 251 4.58 22.29 -24.04
N ASP A 252 4.50 23.62 -24.09
CA ASP A 252 4.35 24.45 -22.88
C ASP A 252 3.09 24.09 -22.08
N TYR A 253 1.98 23.80 -22.77
CA TYR A 253 0.75 23.30 -22.15
C TYR A 253 0.99 22.05 -21.29
N TRP A 254 1.66 21.03 -21.84
CA TRP A 254 1.96 19.81 -21.10
C TRP A 254 2.99 20.02 -20.01
N LEU A 255 4.06 20.77 -20.28
CA LEU A 255 5.12 21.05 -19.30
C LEU A 255 4.59 21.77 -18.05
N ASN A 256 3.56 22.61 -18.22
CA ASN A 256 2.89 23.28 -17.10
C ASN A 256 2.00 22.34 -16.27
N LYS A 257 1.65 21.15 -16.80
CA LYS A 257 0.85 20.13 -16.11
C LYS A 257 1.67 19.02 -15.47
N VAL A 258 2.88 18.76 -15.97
CA VAL A 258 3.74 17.62 -15.59
C VAL A 258 3.91 17.48 -14.08
N ASP A 259 4.19 18.57 -13.36
CA ASP A 259 4.51 18.51 -11.94
C ASP A 259 3.28 18.22 -11.06
N ALA A 260 2.07 18.54 -11.55
CA ALA A 260 0.80 18.28 -10.89
C ALA A 260 0.09 17.01 -11.40
N MET A 261 0.70 16.29 -12.35
CA MET A 261 0.08 15.14 -12.99
C MET A 261 0.09 13.93 -12.05
N PRO A 262 -1.08 13.31 -11.77
CA PRO A 262 -1.14 12.08 -10.99
C PRO A 262 -0.40 10.93 -11.69
N ALA A 263 0.07 9.97 -10.90
CA ALA A 263 0.61 8.70 -11.42
C ALA A 263 -0.46 7.85 -12.12
N ALA A 264 -0.03 6.75 -12.74
CA ALA A 264 -0.95 5.73 -13.25
C ALA A 264 -1.83 5.13 -12.14
N PRO A 265 -2.98 4.52 -12.47
CA PRO A 265 -3.83 3.84 -11.48
C PRO A 265 -3.03 2.81 -10.69
N GLU A 266 -3.08 2.90 -9.36
CA GLU A 266 -2.44 1.97 -8.45
C GLU A 266 -3.35 0.74 -8.26
N LEU A 267 -3.35 -0.17 -9.25
CA LEU A 267 -4.13 -1.40 -9.25
C LEU A 267 -3.44 -2.51 -8.44
N PRO A 268 -4.21 -3.41 -7.78
CA PRO A 268 -3.65 -4.58 -7.11
C PRO A 268 -2.88 -5.48 -8.06
N LEU A 269 -1.62 -5.74 -7.75
CA LEU A 269 -0.78 -6.69 -8.46
C LEU A 269 -0.53 -7.91 -7.57
N TYR A 270 -0.58 -9.10 -8.18
CA TYR A 270 -0.18 -10.34 -7.53
C TYR A 270 1.34 -10.47 -7.46
N GLN A 271 2.03 -10.05 -8.53
CA GLN A 271 3.49 -10.02 -8.61
C GLN A 271 3.96 -8.82 -9.45
N SER A 272 5.22 -8.45 -9.28
CA SER A 272 5.81 -7.33 -10.03
C SER A 272 5.95 -7.69 -11.52
N PRO A 273 5.71 -6.75 -12.46
CA PRO A 273 5.84 -6.99 -13.91
C PRO A 273 7.22 -7.53 -14.32
N GLU A 274 8.28 -7.19 -13.58
CA GLU A 274 9.66 -7.65 -13.82
C GLU A 274 9.84 -9.16 -13.63
N LEU A 275 8.95 -9.82 -12.87
CA LEU A 275 9.02 -11.26 -12.61
C LEU A 275 8.39 -12.08 -13.75
N ILE A 276 7.61 -11.46 -14.63
CA ILE A 276 6.96 -12.12 -15.77
C ILE A 276 7.91 -12.11 -16.97
N LYS A 277 8.55 -13.25 -17.23
CA LYS A 277 9.53 -13.40 -18.32
C LYS A 277 8.90 -13.63 -19.70
N LYS A 278 7.68 -14.17 -19.75
CA LYS A 278 6.93 -14.46 -20.98
C LYS A 278 5.50 -13.97 -20.77
N PRO A 279 5.18 -12.72 -21.12
CA PRO A 279 3.84 -12.20 -20.93
C PRO A 279 2.86 -12.94 -21.84
N ILE A 280 1.74 -13.37 -21.28
CA ILE A 280 0.60 -13.95 -22.00
C ILE A 280 -0.56 -12.98 -21.85
N PHE A 281 -1.20 -12.62 -22.95
CA PHE A 281 -2.33 -11.70 -22.95
C PHE A 281 -3.64 -12.48 -23.03
N LYS A 282 -4.61 -12.10 -22.19
CA LYS A 282 -5.97 -12.62 -22.21
C LYS A 282 -6.95 -11.51 -22.55
N THR A 283 -8.00 -11.88 -23.28
CA THR A 283 -9.06 -10.95 -23.70
C THR A 283 -10.38 -11.33 -23.03
N LEU A 284 -11.02 -10.34 -22.41
CA LEU A 284 -12.42 -10.40 -21.97
C LEU A 284 -13.27 -9.60 -22.95
N SER A 285 -14.41 -10.14 -23.37
CA SER A 285 -15.24 -9.55 -24.42
C SER A 285 -16.70 -9.47 -24.02
N HIS A 286 -17.34 -8.35 -24.36
CA HIS A 286 -18.78 -8.16 -24.20
C HIS A 286 -19.38 -7.54 -25.45
N GLN A 287 -20.29 -8.28 -26.08
CA GLN A 287 -21.06 -7.84 -27.23
C GLN A 287 -22.27 -7.04 -26.78
N ILE A 288 -22.43 -5.84 -27.33
CA ILE A 288 -23.42 -4.86 -26.93
C ILE A 288 -24.51 -4.84 -28.00
N SER A 289 -25.73 -5.23 -27.60
CA SER A 289 -26.85 -5.32 -28.52
C SER A 289 -27.19 -3.96 -29.15
N LEU A 290 -27.71 -3.98 -30.38
CA LEU A 290 -28.15 -2.76 -31.07
C LEU A 290 -29.21 -1.98 -30.26
N GLU A 291 -30.09 -2.70 -29.55
CA GLU A 291 -31.08 -2.08 -28.66
C GLU A 291 -30.40 -1.26 -27.55
N LEU A 292 -29.43 -1.84 -26.86
CA LEU A 292 -28.69 -1.17 -25.81
C LEU A 292 -27.89 0.02 -26.37
N VAL A 293 -27.21 -0.14 -27.51
CA VAL A 293 -26.49 0.97 -28.17
C VAL A 293 -27.42 2.16 -28.43
N ASN A 294 -28.66 1.93 -28.86
CA ASN A 294 -29.63 2.99 -29.11
C ASN A 294 -30.06 3.70 -27.81
N LYS A 295 -30.32 2.93 -26.74
CA LYS A 295 -30.62 3.50 -25.41
C LYS A 295 -29.45 4.34 -24.89
N LEU A 296 -28.22 3.82 -24.99
CA LEU A 296 -27.03 4.54 -24.58
C LEU A 296 -26.85 5.85 -25.37
N ARG A 297 -27.05 5.84 -26.69
CA ARG A 297 -27.00 7.07 -27.51
C ARG A 297 -28.01 8.12 -27.07
N GLN A 298 -29.22 7.69 -26.70
CA GLN A 298 -30.24 8.60 -26.18
C GLN A 298 -29.79 9.20 -24.84
N SER A 299 -29.30 8.37 -23.92
CA SER A 299 -28.80 8.81 -22.62
C SER A 299 -27.61 9.76 -22.77
N THR A 300 -26.61 9.44 -23.59
CA THR A 300 -25.43 10.30 -23.79
C THR A 300 -25.78 11.63 -24.43
N THR A 301 -26.74 11.64 -25.37
CA THR A 301 -27.25 12.88 -25.99
C THR A 301 -27.89 13.79 -24.94
N ALA A 302 -28.66 13.24 -24.01
CA ALA A 302 -29.28 14.01 -22.93
C ALA A 302 -28.24 14.63 -21.98
N GLN A 303 -27.07 13.99 -21.83
CA GLN A 303 -25.96 14.48 -20.99
C GLN A 303 -24.98 15.39 -21.75
N GLY A 304 -25.12 15.55 -23.07
CA GLY A 304 -24.19 16.33 -23.89
C GLY A 304 -22.81 15.67 -24.09
N ILE A 305 -22.73 14.34 -23.99
CA ILE A 305 -21.49 13.58 -24.17
C ILE A 305 -21.58 12.62 -25.36
N THR A 306 -20.42 12.19 -25.85
CA THR A 306 -20.32 11.15 -26.88
C THR A 306 -20.45 9.76 -26.29
N LEU A 307 -20.81 8.79 -27.14
CA LEU A 307 -20.81 7.38 -26.75
C LEU A 307 -19.41 6.90 -26.36
N GLU A 308 -18.35 7.38 -27.01
CA GLU A 308 -16.97 7.09 -26.66
C GLU A 308 -16.63 7.55 -25.24
N THR A 309 -16.99 8.78 -24.88
CA THR A 309 -16.80 9.30 -23.53
C THR A 309 -17.51 8.44 -22.49
N LEU A 310 -18.67 7.88 -22.81
CA LEU A 310 -19.33 6.94 -21.91
C LEU A 310 -18.49 5.68 -21.66
N PHE A 311 -17.93 5.04 -22.69
CA PHE A 311 -17.08 3.87 -22.52
C PHE A 311 -15.80 4.18 -21.75
N LEU A 312 -15.14 5.29 -22.08
CA LEU A 312 -13.98 5.78 -21.34
C LEU A 312 -14.35 6.08 -19.88
N GLY A 313 -15.51 6.69 -19.66
CA GLY A 313 -16.06 6.99 -18.35
C GLY A 313 -16.32 5.75 -17.51
N ILE A 314 -16.96 4.73 -18.08
CA ILE A 314 -17.18 3.44 -17.44
C ILE A 314 -15.85 2.80 -17.07
N TYR A 315 -14.87 2.80 -17.99
CA TYR A 315 -13.54 2.28 -17.71
C TYR A 315 -12.86 3.02 -16.56
N VAL A 316 -12.92 4.36 -16.56
CA VAL A 316 -12.38 5.22 -15.50
C VAL A 316 -13.04 4.94 -14.16
N GLU A 317 -14.37 4.88 -14.08
CA GLU A 317 -15.09 4.63 -12.83
C GLU A 317 -14.87 3.20 -12.31
N THR A 318 -14.70 2.22 -13.19
CA THR A 318 -14.29 0.87 -12.76
C THR A 318 -12.86 0.86 -12.24
N LEU A 319 -11.91 1.48 -12.94
CA LEU A 319 -10.52 1.59 -12.46
C LEU A 319 -10.43 2.30 -11.11
N ARG A 320 -11.25 3.34 -10.92
CA ARG A 320 -11.35 4.11 -9.68
C ARG A 320 -11.74 3.24 -8.47
N GLN A 321 -12.63 2.27 -8.68
CA GLN A 321 -13.05 1.35 -7.62
C GLN A 321 -11.95 0.35 -7.22
N TRP A 322 -11.07 -0.01 -8.16
CA TRP A 322 -9.95 -0.94 -7.91
C TRP A 322 -8.60 -0.25 -7.71
N SER A 323 -8.50 1.05 -7.90
CA SER A 323 -7.29 1.80 -7.64
C SER A 323 -7.28 2.29 -6.20
N ARG A 324 -6.13 2.23 -5.55
CA ARG A 324 -5.94 2.87 -4.24
C ARG A 324 -6.26 4.37 -4.29
N ARG A 325 -5.89 5.04 -5.39
CA ARG A 325 -6.02 6.49 -5.55
C ARG A 325 -7.21 6.84 -6.43
N GLN A 326 -7.89 7.92 -6.07
CA GLN A 326 -9.03 8.43 -6.85
C GLN A 326 -8.58 9.36 -7.98
N ASN A 327 -7.37 9.92 -7.88
CA ASN A 327 -6.73 10.69 -8.93
C ASN A 327 -5.66 9.85 -9.62
N PHE A 328 -5.74 9.69 -10.93
CA PHE A 328 -4.76 8.94 -11.71
C PHE A 328 -4.72 9.43 -13.16
N THR A 329 -3.70 9.02 -13.90
CA THR A 329 -3.55 9.36 -15.32
C THR A 329 -3.58 8.12 -16.19
N LEU A 330 -4.39 8.15 -17.25
CA LEU A 330 -4.49 7.08 -18.25
C LEU A 330 -3.72 7.44 -19.52
N THR A 331 -3.24 6.41 -20.21
CA THR A 331 -2.76 6.55 -21.58
C THR A 331 -3.93 6.32 -22.53
N LEU A 332 -4.19 7.28 -23.41
CA LEU A 332 -5.13 7.13 -24.53
C LEU A 332 -4.35 6.87 -25.81
N THR A 333 -4.78 5.91 -26.62
CA THR A 333 -4.29 5.76 -27.99
C THR A 333 -5.36 6.18 -28.99
N GLN A 334 -4.94 6.93 -30.00
CA GLN A 334 -5.83 7.49 -31.02
C GLN A 334 -5.19 7.45 -32.40
N HIS A 335 -6.03 7.33 -33.42
CA HIS A 335 -5.62 7.38 -34.82
C HIS A 335 -5.46 8.85 -35.25
N ALA A 336 -4.22 9.29 -35.43
CA ALA A 336 -3.90 10.69 -35.70
C ALA A 336 -3.57 10.92 -37.17
N ARG A 337 -4.47 10.57 -38.10
CA ARG A 337 -4.34 10.87 -39.53
C ARG A 337 -4.75 12.31 -39.81
N ARG A 338 -3.84 13.27 -39.55
CA ARG A 338 -4.06 14.69 -39.85
C ARG A 338 -4.11 14.90 -41.37
N ASN A 339 -4.99 15.77 -41.82
CA ASN A 339 -5.29 15.99 -43.25
C ASN A 339 -4.23 16.87 -43.95
N TYR A 340 -2.95 16.54 -43.80
CA TYR A 340 -1.86 17.21 -44.53
C TYR A 340 -1.89 16.97 -46.03
N PHE A 341 -2.38 15.79 -46.41
CA PHE A 341 -2.46 15.32 -47.78
C PHE A 341 -3.88 14.83 -48.08
N PRO A 342 -4.44 15.07 -49.29
CA PRO A 342 -5.80 14.67 -49.65
C PRO A 342 -6.09 13.18 -49.45
N ASP A 343 -5.11 12.31 -49.72
CA ASP A 343 -5.29 10.84 -49.71
C ASP A 343 -4.81 10.15 -48.42
N VAL A 344 -4.54 10.90 -47.34
CA VAL A 344 -4.00 10.33 -46.08
C VAL A 344 -4.89 9.28 -45.41
N GLN A 345 -6.20 9.32 -45.67
CA GLN A 345 -7.14 8.32 -45.17
C GLN A 345 -7.02 6.97 -45.89
N GLN A 346 -6.35 6.94 -47.05
CA GLN A 346 -6.13 5.76 -47.88
C GLN A 346 -4.67 5.27 -47.87
N SER A 347 -3.77 5.96 -47.16
CA SER A 347 -2.36 5.60 -47.07
C SER A 347 -2.10 4.51 -46.02
N VAL A 348 -1.03 3.76 -46.23
CA VAL A 348 -0.60 2.69 -45.32
C VAL A 348 0.61 3.15 -44.50
N GLY A 349 0.58 2.93 -43.17
CA GLY A 349 1.59 3.37 -42.21
C GLY A 349 1.09 3.25 -40.75
N ASN A 350 1.94 3.51 -39.77
CA ASN A 350 1.54 3.57 -38.36
C ASN A 350 1.25 5.01 -37.94
N TYR A 351 -0.03 5.42 -37.96
CA TYR A 351 -0.48 6.76 -37.58
C TYR A 351 -0.98 6.84 -36.13
N LEU A 352 -0.64 5.86 -35.30
CA LEU A 352 -1.06 5.84 -33.90
C LEU A 352 -0.32 6.93 -33.11
N GLN A 353 -1.06 7.66 -32.29
CA GLN A 353 -0.50 8.59 -31.32
C GLN A 353 -1.05 8.31 -29.94
N SER A 354 -0.24 8.62 -28.92
CA SER A 354 -0.67 8.58 -27.53
C SER A 354 -0.95 9.98 -26.99
N SER A 355 -1.90 10.07 -26.07
CA SER A 355 -2.14 11.23 -25.21
C SER A 355 -2.27 10.74 -23.77
N LEU A 356 -2.02 11.62 -22.81
CA LEU A 356 -2.33 11.36 -21.41
C LEU A 356 -3.68 11.97 -21.05
N LEU A 357 -4.40 11.35 -20.10
CA LEU A 357 -5.66 11.85 -19.57
C LEU A 357 -5.62 11.83 -18.05
N CYS A 358 -5.55 13.00 -17.44
CA CYS A 358 -5.62 13.16 -15.99
C CYS A 358 -7.07 13.04 -15.52
N VAL A 359 -7.36 11.96 -14.82
CA VAL A 359 -8.63 11.75 -14.12
C VAL A 359 -8.54 12.45 -12.77
N LYS A 360 -9.49 13.35 -12.53
CA LYS A 360 -9.63 14.06 -11.26
C LYS A 360 -10.59 13.34 -10.32
N ASP A 361 -10.48 13.65 -9.04
CA ASP A 361 -11.47 13.34 -8.03
C ASP A 361 -12.78 14.04 -8.42
N GLY A 362 -13.86 13.29 -8.33
CA GLY A 362 -15.21 13.73 -8.69
C GLY A 362 -16.25 13.29 -7.66
N LYS A 363 -15.86 13.03 -6.40
CA LYS A 363 -16.76 12.53 -5.36
C LYS A 363 -18.05 13.34 -5.24
N SER A 364 -17.92 14.67 -5.29
CA SER A 364 -19.03 15.63 -5.14
C SER A 364 -19.87 15.80 -6.40
N GLU A 365 -19.34 15.44 -7.54
CA GLU A 365 -19.94 15.64 -8.85
C GLU A 365 -20.86 14.47 -9.20
N ALA A 366 -21.98 14.78 -9.84
CA ALA A 366 -22.83 13.74 -10.40
C ALA A 366 -22.10 12.99 -11.51
N PHE A 367 -22.38 11.70 -11.69
CA PHE A 367 -21.74 10.86 -12.70
C PHE A 367 -21.76 11.47 -14.12
N GLY A 368 -22.90 11.99 -14.57
CA GLY A 368 -22.99 12.67 -15.87
C GLY A 368 -22.06 13.88 -15.98
N GLN A 369 -21.91 14.65 -14.90
CA GLN A 369 -21.00 15.79 -14.85
C GLN A 369 -19.53 15.37 -14.88
N ARG A 370 -19.17 14.27 -14.20
CA ARG A 370 -17.82 13.69 -14.30
C ARG A 370 -17.46 13.34 -15.73
N LEU A 371 -18.40 12.77 -16.49
CA LEU A 371 -18.17 12.43 -17.90
C LEU A 371 -18.06 13.66 -18.79
N VAL A 372 -18.81 14.73 -18.52
CA VAL A 372 -18.65 16.02 -19.22
C VAL A 372 -17.25 16.60 -18.97
N MET A 373 -16.77 16.55 -17.72
CA MET A 373 -15.41 16.99 -17.38
C MET A 373 -14.35 16.13 -18.07
N LEU A 374 -14.55 14.81 -18.12
CA LEU A 374 -13.66 13.87 -18.79
C LEU A 374 -13.57 14.15 -20.31
N GLN A 375 -14.71 14.35 -20.98
CA GLN A 375 -14.76 14.73 -22.39
C GLN A 375 -14.07 16.06 -22.63
N THR A 376 -14.29 17.04 -21.75
CA THR A 376 -13.68 18.37 -21.87
C THR A 376 -12.15 18.27 -21.78
N GLU A 377 -11.63 17.52 -20.80
CA GLU A 377 -10.18 17.30 -20.66
C GLU A 377 -9.61 16.56 -21.89
N GLN A 378 -10.32 15.53 -22.39
CA GLN A 378 -9.93 14.81 -23.61
C GLN A 378 -9.85 15.74 -24.83
N LEU A 379 -10.84 16.61 -25.04
CA LEU A 379 -10.87 17.57 -26.15
C LEU A 379 -9.74 18.61 -26.06
N VAL A 380 -9.48 19.15 -24.86
CA VAL A 380 -8.37 20.10 -24.67
C VAL A 380 -7.04 19.42 -24.93
N ASN A 381 -6.83 18.19 -24.43
CA ASN A 381 -5.62 17.42 -24.68
C ASN A 381 -5.46 17.09 -26.17
N TYR A 382 -6.55 16.83 -26.89
CA TYR A 382 -6.55 16.62 -28.34
C TYR A 382 -6.02 17.83 -29.11
N TRP A 383 -6.40 19.06 -28.71
CA TRP A 383 -5.89 20.29 -29.34
C TRP A 383 -4.39 20.53 -29.10
N HIS A 384 -3.81 19.87 -28.09
CA HIS A 384 -2.38 19.92 -27.78
C HIS A 384 -1.64 18.62 -28.15
N SER A 385 -2.20 17.85 -29.09
CA SER A 385 -1.69 16.53 -29.49
C SER A 385 -0.39 16.56 -30.32
N SER A 386 0.12 17.71 -30.75
CA SER A 386 1.41 17.76 -31.46
C SER A 386 2.59 17.39 -30.55
N PHE A 387 2.47 17.62 -29.24
CA PHE A 387 3.36 17.10 -28.20
C PHE A 387 2.68 15.90 -27.54
N ASN A 388 3.11 14.69 -27.89
CA ASN A 388 2.37 13.45 -27.57
C ASN A 388 2.65 12.91 -26.16
N GLY A 389 1.84 11.95 -25.71
CA GLY A 389 1.92 11.37 -24.36
C GLY A 389 3.28 10.74 -24.04
N ILE A 390 3.96 10.11 -25.00
CA ILE A 390 5.31 9.53 -24.78
C ILE A 390 6.33 10.63 -24.53
N GLN A 391 6.24 11.76 -25.23
CA GLN A 391 7.11 12.91 -24.99
C GLN A 391 6.87 13.53 -23.61
N VAL A 392 5.60 13.58 -23.18
CA VAL A 392 5.24 13.99 -21.82
C VAL A 392 5.84 13.04 -20.78
N LEU A 393 5.68 11.73 -20.93
CA LEU A 393 6.25 10.73 -20.02
C LEU A 393 7.78 10.78 -19.96
N ARG A 394 8.45 11.03 -21.08
CA ARG A 394 9.90 11.25 -21.12
C ARG A 394 10.30 12.50 -20.33
N GLU A 395 9.55 13.58 -20.43
CA GLU A 395 9.77 14.77 -19.61
C GLU A 395 9.56 14.46 -18.12
N MET A 396 8.44 13.82 -17.77
CA MET A 396 8.14 13.43 -16.38
C MET A 396 9.28 12.59 -15.81
N THR A 397 9.77 11.62 -16.59
CA THR A 397 10.92 10.77 -16.21
C THR A 397 12.19 11.60 -16.02
N ARG A 398 12.50 12.54 -16.92
CA ARG A 398 13.66 13.42 -16.79
C ARG A 398 13.61 14.31 -15.55
N ARG A 399 12.41 14.75 -15.15
CA ARG A 399 12.20 15.56 -13.95
C ARG A 399 12.11 14.74 -12.67
N SER A 400 11.76 13.45 -12.77
CA SER A 400 11.68 12.56 -11.61
C SER A 400 13.07 12.26 -11.07
N GLN A 401 13.26 12.44 -9.76
CA GLN A 401 14.51 12.05 -9.09
C GLN A 401 14.46 10.57 -8.75
N GLY A 402 15.48 9.82 -9.20
CA GLY A 402 15.57 8.36 -9.06
C GLY A 402 15.91 7.63 -10.36
N GLY A 403 15.89 8.33 -11.51
CA GLY A 403 16.36 7.79 -12.80
C GLY A 403 15.57 6.61 -13.37
N ARG A 404 14.49 6.18 -12.70
CA ARG A 404 13.63 5.07 -13.14
C ARG A 404 12.57 5.58 -14.10
N ALA A 405 12.46 4.94 -15.27
CA ALA A 405 11.45 5.29 -16.27
C ALA A 405 10.03 5.16 -15.70
N LEU A 406 9.23 6.22 -15.85
CA LEU A 406 7.80 6.18 -15.50
C LEU A 406 7.03 5.44 -16.60
N SER A 407 6.19 4.48 -16.20
CA SER A 407 5.31 3.74 -17.12
C SER A 407 3.85 3.94 -16.73
N PHE A 408 3.00 4.17 -17.74
CA PHE A 408 1.56 4.39 -17.59
C PHE A 408 0.83 3.28 -18.37
N PRO A 409 0.76 2.07 -17.77
CA PRO A 409 0.50 0.82 -18.49
C PRO A 409 -1.00 0.48 -18.60
N VAL A 410 -1.87 1.35 -18.11
CA VAL A 410 -3.33 1.22 -18.20
C VAL A 410 -3.80 2.10 -19.36
N VAL A 411 -4.33 1.46 -20.39
CA VAL A 411 -4.56 2.07 -21.70
C VAL A 411 -6.02 2.03 -22.08
N PHE A 412 -6.53 3.12 -22.65
CA PHE A 412 -7.79 3.13 -23.37
C PHE A 412 -7.52 3.40 -24.85
N SER A 413 -7.94 2.47 -25.70
CA SER A 413 -7.69 2.49 -27.13
C SER A 413 -8.99 2.71 -27.90
N ASN A 414 -9.13 3.89 -28.50
CA ASN A 414 -10.29 4.20 -29.32
C ASN A 414 -10.08 3.70 -30.77
N THR A 415 -10.69 2.56 -31.05
CA THR A 415 -10.67 1.90 -32.37
C THR A 415 -11.97 2.07 -33.16
N LEU A 416 -12.92 2.91 -32.72
CA LEU A 416 -14.20 3.11 -33.42
C LEU A 416 -14.03 3.60 -34.86
N ASN A 417 -13.07 4.51 -35.10
CA ASN A 417 -12.77 5.04 -36.43
C ASN A 417 -11.92 4.10 -37.29
N ALA A 418 -11.23 3.14 -36.68
CA ALA A 418 -10.65 1.99 -37.37
C ALA A 418 -11.74 0.93 -37.56
N GLU A 419 -12.92 1.35 -38.04
CA GLU A 419 -14.12 0.54 -38.23
C GLU A 419 -13.73 -0.84 -38.77
N LEU A 420 -13.90 -1.89 -37.98
CA LEU A 420 -13.92 -3.27 -38.46
C LEU A 420 -15.39 -3.72 -38.48
N ARG A 421 -16.28 -3.00 -39.17
CA ARG A 421 -17.65 -3.51 -39.40
C ARG A 421 -17.49 -4.82 -40.12
N ASP A 422 -17.76 -5.92 -39.42
CA ASP A 422 -17.80 -7.26 -40.02
C ASP A 422 -16.62 -7.45 -40.99
N ILE A 423 -15.45 -7.82 -40.47
CA ILE A 423 -14.19 -7.96 -41.23
C ILE A 423 -14.41 -8.52 -42.65
N ALA A 424 -15.35 -9.45 -42.85
CA ALA A 424 -15.77 -9.85 -44.19
C ALA A 424 -16.33 -8.66 -45.02
N THR A 425 -17.40 -8.02 -44.56
CA THR A 425 -18.09 -6.85 -45.15
C THR A 425 -17.20 -5.62 -45.35
N ASP A 426 -16.41 -5.20 -44.35
CA ASP A 426 -15.56 -4.01 -44.46
C ASP A 426 -14.37 -4.17 -45.40
N TYR A 427 -13.91 -5.41 -45.59
CA TYR A 427 -12.89 -5.76 -46.59
C TYR A 427 -13.51 -6.12 -47.95
N GLY A 428 -14.84 -6.22 -48.04
CA GLY A 428 -15.60 -6.57 -49.25
C GLY A 428 -15.81 -8.07 -49.49
N TRP A 429 -15.36 -8.94 -48.58
CA TRP A 429 -15.47 -10.41 -48.58
C TRP A 429 -16.85 -10.93 -48.09
N GLU A 430 -17.87 -10.08 -48.08
CA GLU A 430 -19.20 -10.37 -47.54
C GLU A 430 -19.76 -11.70 -48.09
N GLY A 431 -20.22 -12.59 -47.20
CA GLY A 431 -20.75 -13.92 -47.56
C GLY A 431 -19.72 -14.95 -48.05
N THR A 432 -18.42 -14.61 -48.11
CA THR A 432 -17.34 -15.50 -48.57
C THR A 432 -16.29 -15.81 -47.52
N ALA A 433 -16.22 -15.03 -46.44
CA ALA A 433 -15.24 -15.17 -45.38
C ALA A 433 -15.86 -15.02 -43.97
N MET A 434 -15.27 -15.67 -42.97
CA MET A 434 -15.66 -15.57 -41.55
C MET A 434 -14.43 -15.44 -40.65
N VAL A 435 -14.44 -14.47 -39.75
CA VAL A 435 -13.40 -14.36 -38.71
C VAL A 435 -13.61 -15.44 -37.67
N LYS A 436 -12.53 -16.14 -37.31
CA LYS A 436 -12.55 -17.18 -36.27
C LYS A 436 -11.87 -16.77 -34.99
N TYR A 437 -10.87 -15.90 -35.10
CA TYR A 437 -10.04 -15.52 -33.97
C TYR A 437 -9.34 -14.19 -34.28
N SER A 438 -9.09 -13.37 -33.24
CA SER A 438 -8.20 -12.22 -33.35
C SER A 438 -7.59 -11.87 -32.00
N SER A 439 -6.35 -11.41 -32.00
CA SER A 439 -5.63 -10.97 -30.82
C SER A 439 -4.73 -9.76 -31.13
N THR A 440 -4.54 -8.93 -30.12
CA THR A 440 -3.57 -7.82 -30.13
C THR A 440 -2.77 -7.89 -28.85
N GLN A 441 -1.46 -7.63 -28.94
CA GLN A 441 -0.62 -7.49 -27.76
C GLN A 441 0.26 -6.25 -27.89
N THR A 442 0.44 -5.54 -26.79
CA THR A 442 1.26 -4.33 -26.73
C THR A 442 2.25 -4.45 -25.58
N PRO A 443 3.57 -4.37 -25.84
CA PRO A 443 4.58 -4.43 -24.79
C PRO A 443 4.37 -3.37 -23.72
N GLY A 444 4.57 -3.73 -22.46
CA GLY A 444 4.47 -2.83 -21.31
C GLY A 444 3.05 -2.39 -20.92
N VAL A 445 2.01 -2.84 -21.63
CA VAL A 445 0.60 -2.58 -21.29
C VAL A 445 0.10 -3.68 -20.36
N TRP A 446 -0.47 -3.31 -19.22
CA TRP A 446 -0.97 -4.25 -18.21
C TRP A 446 -2.44 -4.57 -18.45
N LEU A 447 -3.22 -3.54 -18.76
CA LEU A 447 -4.65 -3.61 -18.97
C LEU A 447 -5.03 -2.57 -20.03
N GLU A 448 -5.76 -3.00 -21.05
CA GLU A 448 -6.21 -2.17 -22.16
C GLU A 448 -7.71 -2.34 -22.37
N ASN A 449 -8.46 -1.24 -22.47
CA ASN A 449 -9.83 -1.25 -22.97
C ASN A 449 -9.83 -0.89 -24.46
N GLN A 450 -10.47 -1.73 -25.28
CA GLN A 450 -10.67 -1.53 -26.71
C GLN A 450 -12.17 -1.54 -27.04
N LEU A 451 -12.59 -0.58 -27.86
CA LEU A 451 -13.96 -0.49 -28.36
C LEU A 451 -14.00 -0.75 -29.86
N LEU A 452 -14.56 -1.90 -30.24
CA LEU A 452 -14.52 -2.46 -31.59
C LEU A 452 -15.93 -2.64 -32.15
N ARG A 453 -16.02 -2.86 -33.46
CA ARG A 453 -17.20 -3.46 -34.08
C ARG A 453 -16.82 -4.86 -34.57
N ILE A 454 -17.68 -5.84 -34.38
CA ILE A 454 -17.50 -7.20 -34.89
C ILE A 454 -18.87 -7.65 -35.42
N ASN A 455 -18.95 -8.05 -36.69
CA ASN A 455 -20.18 -8.50 -37.34
C ASN A 455 -21.37 -7.51 -37.23
N GLY A 456 -21.07 -6.21 -37.22
CA GLY A 456 -22.07 -5.13 -37.07
C GLY A 456 -22.37 -4.71 -35.63
N ASP A 457 -22.10 -5.57 -34.66
CA ASP A 457 -22.32 -5.29 -33.24
C ASP A 457 -21.14 -4.54 -32.62
N LEU A 458 -21.44 -3.73 -31.60
CA LEU A 458 -20.42 -3.02 -30.84
C LEU A 458 -19.87 -3.97 -29.77
N VAL A 459 -18.55 -4.09 -29.66
CA VAL A 459 -17.90 -5.01 -28.72
C VAL A 459 -16.89 -4.24 -27.88
N MET A 460 -16.99 -4.40 -26.56
CA MET A 460 -16.00 -3.91 -25.60
C MET A 460 -15.07 -5.07 -25.23
N ASN A 461 -13.76 -4.89 -25.47
CA ASN A 461 -12.72 -5.85 -25.14
C ASN A 461 -11.78 -5.28 -24.07
N TRP A 462 -11.42 -6.10 -23.09
CA TRP A 462 -10.32 -5.83 -22.17
C TRP A 462 -9.19 -6.82 -22.39
N ASN A 463 -8.01 -6.34 -22.78
CA ASN A 463 -6.80 -7.15 -22.86
C ASN A 463 -5.99 -6.95 -21.58
N TYR A 464 -5.57 -8.03 -20.94
CA TYR A 464 -4.75 -7.96 -19.73
C TYR A 464 -3.65 -9.02 -19.72
N VAL A 465 -2.59 -8.78 -18.94
CA VAL A 465 -1.49 -9.73 -18.78
C VAL A 465 -1.85 -10.78 -17.73
N GLU A 466 -1.88 -12.04 -18.14
CA GLU A 466 -2.14 -13.18 -17.25
C GLU A 466 -1.07 -13.30 -16.16
N GLY A 467 -1.51 -13.60 -14.93
CA GLY A 467 -0.63 -13.78 -13.77
C GLY A 467 -0.09 -12.48 -13.18
N LEU A 468 -0.39 -11.32 -13.77
CA LEU A 468 -0.03 -10.02 -13.21
C LEU A 468 -0.97 -9.60 -12.07
N PHE A 469 -2.27 -9.80 -12.26
CA PHE A 469 -3.32 -9.47 -11.30
C PHE A 469 -3.68 -10.68 -10.43
N PRO A 470 -4.25 -10.48 -9.23
CA PRO A 470 -4.91 -11.54 -8.47
C PRO A 470 -5.91 -12.32 -9.35
N ALA A 471 -6.00 -13.62 -9.12
CA ALA A 471 -6.87 -14.50 -9.92
C ALA A 471 -8.33 -14.03 -9.88
N GLY A 472 -8.98 -13.95 -11.04
CA GLY A 472 -10.38 -13.53 -11.17
C GLY A 472 -10.61 -12.00 -11.05
N MET A 473 -9.60 -11.21 -10.66
CA MET A 473 -9.78 -9.77 -10.49
C MET A 473 -10.10 -9.04 -11.80
N PRO A 474 -9.39 -9.26 -12.93
CA PRO A 474 -9.72 -8.63 -14.20
C PRO A 474 -11.15 -8.95 -14.66
N GLU A 475 -11.61 -10.19 -14.45
CA GLU A 475 -12.96 -10.65 -14.74
C GLU A 475 -13.99 -9.90 -13.89
N MET A 476 -13.77 -9.78 -12.58
CA MET A 476 -14.67 -9.03 -11.68
C MET A 476 -14.77 -7.55 -12.08
N MET A 477 -13.64 -6.91 -12.41
CA MET A 477 -13.63 -5.53 -12.90
C MET A 477 -14.42 -5.41 -14.20
N PHE A 478 -14.20 -6.32 -15.15
CA PHE A 478 -14.88 -6.31 -16.44
C PHE A 478 -16.40 -6.49 -16.29
N GLU A 479 -16.83 -7.44 -15.44
CA GLU A 479 -18.25 -7.63 -15.12
C GLU A 479 -18.87 -6.38 -14.49
N ALA A 480 -18.14 -5.71 -13.59
CA ALA A 480 -18.59 -4.46 -12.98
C ALA A 480 -18.74 -3.33 -14.02
N ALA A 481 -17.80 -3.23 -14.97
CA ALA A 481 -17.90 -2.30 -16.10
C ALA A 481 -19.11 -2.60 -16.99
N VAL A 482 -19.38 -3.88 -17.28
CA VAL A 482 -20.57 -4.30 -18.06
C VAL A 482 -21.87 -3.98 -17.31
N LYS A 483 -21.93 -4.24 -16.00
CA LYS A 483 -23.10 -3.88 -15.16
C LYS A 483 -23.36 -2.37 -15.18
N LEU A 484 -22.30 -1.55 -15.05
CA LEU A 484 -22.41 -0.10 -15.13
C LEU A 484 -22.88 0.36 -16.53
N LEU A 485 -22.35 -0.24 -17.60
CA LEU A 485 -22.76 0.03 -18.97
C LEU A 485 -24.27 -0.20 -19.18
N ASN A 486 -24.77 -1.35 -18.74
CA ASN A 486 -26.19 -1.69 -18.82
C ASN A 486 -27.04 -0.69 -18.03
N ALA A 487 -26.61 -0.37 -16.80
CA ALA A 487 -27.31 0.59 -15.94
C ALA A 487 -27.41 1.99 -16.57
N CYS A 488 -26.41 2.45 -17.34
CA CYS A 488 -26.45 3.73 -18.05
C CYS A 488 -27.56 3.80 -19.12
N GLY A 489 -27.94 2.65 -19.69
CA GLY A 489 -29.01 2.53 -20.69
C GLY A 489 -30.40 2.29 -20.07
N GLU A 490 -30.46 1.81 -18.83
CA GLU A 490 -31.70 1.30 -18.21
C GLU A 490 -32.16 2.10 -16.99
N ASN A 491 -31.25 2.76 -16.28
CA ASN A 491 -31.52 3.48 -15.04
C ASN A 491 -31.15 4.98 -15.17
N PRO A 492 -32.11 5.87 -15.42
CA PRO A 492 -31.86 7.32 -15.52
C PRO A 492 -31.26 7.95 -14.26
N GLN A 493 -31.47 7.37 -13.07
CA GLN A 493 -30.98 7.95 -11.81
C GLN A 493 -29.46 7.85 -11.67
N ILE A 494 -28.81 6.89 -12.34
CA ILE A 494 -27.36 6.69 -12.23
C ILE A 494 -26.57 7.92 -12.67
N TRP A 495 -27.10 8.68 -13.63
CA TRP A 495 -26.49 9.90 -14.15
C TRP A 495 -26.39 11.03 -13.12
N SER A 496 -27.28 11.02 -12.11
CA SER A 496 -27.32 12.01 -11.03
C SER A 496 -26.62 11.54 -9.75
N GLN A 497 -26.08 10.31 -9.74
CA GLN A 497 -25.44 9.73 -8.57
C GLN A 497 -24.08 10.39 -8.28
N GLN A 498 -23.86 10.74 -7.02
CA GLN A 498 -22.57 11.22 -6.48
C GLN A 498 -21.82 10.04 -5.81
N GLY A 499 -20.51 10.17 -5.65
CA GLY A 499 -19.65 9.07 -5.16
C GLY A 499 -19.49 7.93 -6.16
N ALA A 500 -19.20 6.72 -5.66
CA ALA A 500 -19.06 5.53 -6.48
C ALA A 500 -20.37 5.18 -7.19
N VAL A 501 -20.24 4.93 -8.50
CA VAL A 501 -21.31 4.38 -9.35
C VAL A 501 -21.11 2.89 -9.64
N VAL A 502 -19.94 2.36 -9.33
CA VAL A 502 -19.61 0.95 -9.47
C VAL A 502 -19.86 0.27 -8.13
N ALA A 503 -20.86 -0.62 -8.09
CA ALA A 503 -21.10 -1.43 -6.91
C ALA A 503 -20.04 -2.53 -6.75
N LEU A 504 -19.69 -2.86 -5.51
CA LEU A 504 -18.94 -4.07 -5.21
C LEU A 504 -19.70 -5.31 -5.66
N ASN A 505 -18.97 -6.38 -5.97
CA ASN A 505 -19.58 -7.67 -6.22
C ASN A 505 -20.32 -8.16 -4.96
N THR A 506 -21.44 -8.86 -5.15
CA THR A 506 -22.29 -9.36 -4.08
C THR A 506 -21.51 -10.25 -3.12
N ASP A 507 -20.64 -11.13 -3.63
CA ASP A 507 -19.87 -12.07 -2.81
C ASP A 507 -18.85 -11.35 -1.92
N ASP A 508 -18.11 -10.38 -2.46
CA ASP A 508 -17.20 -9.52 -1.68
C ASP A 508 -17.94 -8.81 -0.55
N MET A 509 -19.13 -8.30 -0.85
CA MET A 509 -19.95 -7.62 0.15
C MET A 509 -20.47 -8.59 1.21
N GLN A 510 -20.93 -9.78 0.82
CA GLN A 510 -21.42 -10.80 1.74
C GLN A 510 -20.32 -11.29 2.68
N GLU A 511 -19.12 -11.57 2.16
CA GLU A 511 -17.98 -11.97 2.99
C GLU A 511 -17.58 -10.88 3.99
N ARG A 512 -17.56 -9.61 3.56
CA ARG A 512 -17.30 -8.47 4.45
C ARG A 512 -18.37 -8.34 5.52
N LEU A 513 -19.64 -8.44 5.17
CA LEU A 513 -20.73 -8.39 6.15
C LEU A 513 -20.64 -9.55 7.13
N ALA A 514 -20.38 -10.76 6.65
CA ALA A 514 -20.24 -11.94 7.48
C ALA A 514 -19.07 -11.78 8.46
N ALA A 515 -17.93 -11.23 8.01
CA ALA A 515 -16.79 -10.94 8.87
C ALA A 515 -17.12 -9.87 9.94
N ASN A 516 -17.94 -8.88 9.62
CA ASN A 516 -18.35 -7.80 10.53
C ASN A 516 -19.65 -8.09 11.31
N SER A 517 -20.27 -9.25 11.11
CA SER A 517 -21.46 -9.68 11.85
C SER A 517 -21.05 -10.26 13.20
N THR A 518 -20.64 -9.39 14.12
CA THR A 518 -19.98 -9.76 15.37
C THR A 518 -20.79 -9.47 16.64
N ASP A 519 -22.05 -9.04 16.51
CA ASP A 519 -22.92 -8.81 17.67
C ASP A 519 -23.13 -10.10 18.47
N ASP A 520 -22.71 -10.08 19.73
CA ASP A 520 -22.78 -11.21 20.67
C ASP A 520 -23.31 -10.76 22.04
N GLY A 521 -24.02 -9.62 22.06
CA GLY A 521 -24.49 -8.97 23.28
C GLY A 521 -23.37 -8.32 24.09
N MET A 522 -23.69 -7.20 24.74
CA MET A 522 -22.72 -6.46 25.54
C MET A 522 -22.56 -7.08 26.93
N PRO A 523 -21.33 -7.40 27.37
CA PRO A 523 -21.12 -7.87 28.73
C PRO A 523 -21.39 -6.74 29.74
N PRO A 524 -22.28 -6.94 30.73
CA PRO A 524 -22.62 -5.92 31.71
C PRO A 524 -21.64 -5.94 32.89
N ALA A 525 -20.35 -5.76 32.64
CA ALA A 525 -19.32 -5.84 33.67
C ALA A 525 -18.41 -4.61 33.70
N LEU A 526 -18.20 -4.07 34.91
CA LEU A 526 -17.08 -3.17 35.19
C LEU A 526 -15.82 -4.01 35.38
N LEU A 527 -14.65 -3.44 35.10
CA LEU A 527 -13.39 -4.19 35.10
C LEU A 527 -13.04 -4.73 36.49
N GLN A 528 -13.27 -3.92 37.52
CA GLN A 528 -13.08 -4.30 38.92
C GLN A 528 -14.08 -5.37 39.39
N ASP A 529 -15.27 -5.44 38.80
CA ASP A 529 -16.27 -6.45 39.16
C ASP A 529 -15.82 -7.86 38.73
N LEU A 530 -15.09 -7.96 37.62
CA LEU A 530 -14.51 -9.23 37.16
C LEU A 530 -13.56 -9.80 38.23
N ILE A 531 -12.68 -8.96 38.77
CA ILE A 531 -11.72 -9.35 39.80
C ILE A 531 -12.41 -9.58 41.14
N LEU A 532 -13.39 -8.76 41.51
CA LEU A 532 -14.17 -8.96 42.74
C LEU A 532 -14.96 -10.28 42.71
N HIS A 533 -15.51 -10.66 41.56
CA HIS A 533 -16.18 -11.94 41.39
C HIS A 533 -15.21 -13.11 41.59
N ALA A 534 -14.07 -13.08 40.90
CA ALA A 534 -13.01 -14.08 41.07
C ALA A 534 -12.50 -14.16 42.51
N ALA A 535 -12.28 -13.02 43.17
CA ALA A 535 -11.79 -12.96 44.54
C ALA A 535 -12.80 -13.50 45.57
N ARG A 536 -14.10 -13.30 45.36
CA ARG A 536 -15.14 -13.91 46.20
C ARG A 536 -15.19 -15.43 46.05
N GLN A 537 -14.92 -15.94 44.85
CA GLN A 537 -14.90 -17.37 44.57
C GLN A 537 -13.61 -18.06 45.04
N PHE A 538 -12.47 -17.37 44.92
CA PHE A 538 -11.13 -17.92 45.19
C PHE A 538 -10.29 -17.03 46.12
N PRO A 539 -10.78 -16.66 47.33
CA PRO A 539 -10.15 -15.63 48.15
C PRO A 539 -8.72 -15.97 48.59
N THR A 540 -8.43 -17.24 48.87
CA THR A 540 -7.12 -17.71 49.34
C THR A 540 -6.18 -18.14 48.22
N LYS A 541 -6.64 -18.11 46.97
CA LYS A 541 -5.84 -18.54 45.83
C LYS A 541 -4.83 -17.47 45.47
N THR A 542 -3.60 -17.87 45.12
CA THR A 542 -2.57 -16.97 44.61
C THR A 542 -3.03 -16.25 43.33
N ALA A 543 -3.12 -14.92 43.40
CA ALA A 543 -3.40 -14.04 42.27
C ALA A 543 -2.10 -13.60 41.59
N ILE A 544 -1.09 -13.23 42.37
CA ILE A 544 0.15 -12.63 41.85
C ILE A 544 1.36 -13.32 42.46
N ILE A 545 2.37 -13.56 41.61
CA ILE A 545 3.66 -14.12 42.00
C ILE A 545 4.75 -13.14 41.55
N GLN A 546 5.62 -12.74 42.47
CA GLN A 546 6.80 -11.92 42.19
C GLN A 546 7.96 -12.35 43.09
N GLY A 547 9.03 -12.88 42.49
CA GLY A 547 10.13 -13.47 43.25
C GLY A 547 9.65 -14.62 44.14
N GLN A 548 9.87 -14.51 45.46
CA GLN A 548 9.39 -15.48 46.46
C GLN A 548 8.03 -15.09 47.07
N ARG A 549 7.47 -13.93 46.68
CA ARG A 549 6.22 -13.42 47.23
C ARG A 549 5.04 -13.91 46.41
N GLU A 550 4.08 -14.51 47.11
CA GLU A 550 2.78 -14.88 46.56
C GLU A 550 1.70 -14.05 47.27
N VAL A 551 0.87 -13.37 46.49
CA VAL A 551 -0.25 -12.57 47.00
C VAL A 551 -1.55 -13.18 46.52
N SER A 552 -2.44 -13.49 47.45
CA SER A 552 -3.77 -14.03 47.18
C SER A 552 -4.75 -12.98 46.68
N TYR A 553 -5.84 -13.42 46.07
CA TYR A 553 -6.94 -12.53 45.68
C TYR A 553 -7.49 -11.71 46.85
N GLY A 554 -7.65 -12.33 48.01
CA GLY A 554 -8.17 -11.68 49.22
C GLY A 554 -7.26 -10.59 49.75
N GLU A 555 -5.94 -10.84 49.80
CA GLU A 555 -4.94 -9.83 50.21
C GLU A 555 -4.89 -8.65 49.23
N MET A 556 -4.91 -8.94 47.92
CA MET A 556 -4.91 -7.91 46.88
C MET A 556 -6.15 -7.01 46.96
N VAL A 557 -7.35 -7.60 47.06
CA VAL A 557 -8.62 -6.85 47.15
C VAL A 557 -8.71 -6.06 48.46
N THR A 558 -8.24 -6.63 49.58
CA THR A 558 -8.22 -5.94 50.87
C THR A 558 -7.34 -4.70 50.81
N SER A 559 -6.15 -4.83 50.21
CA SER A 559 -5.21 -3.72 50.04
C SER A 559 -5.77 -2.65 49.10
N GLY A 560 -6.41 -3.06 47.99
CA GLY A 560 -7.11 -2.12 47.11
C GLY A 560 -8.28 -1.42 47.78
N ASN A 561 -9.05 -2.11 48.63
CA ASN A 561 -10.09 -1.47 49.43
C ASN A 561 -9.51 -0.42 50.39
N HIS A 562 -8.34 -0.66 50.97
CA HIS A 562 -7.68 0.33 51.83
C HIS A 562 -7.25 1.58 51.04
N VAL A 563 -6.69 1.40 49.83
CA VAL A 563 -6.38 2.51 48.93
C VAL A 563 -7.65 3.30 48.58
N ALA A 564 -8.77 2.63 48.30
CA ALA A 564 -10.05 3.28 48.02
C ALA A 564 -10.59 4.08 49.21
N GLU A 565 -10.50 3.55 50.42
CA GLU A 565 -10.88 4.23 51.67
C GLU A 565 -10.02 5.49 51.90
N GLN A 566 -8.70 5.39 51.69
CA GLN A 566 -7.78 6.53 51.80
C GLN A 566 -8.05 7.59 50.73
N LEU A 567 -8.24 7.20 49.47
CA LEU A 567 -8.60 8.11 48.38
C LEU A 567 -9.90 8.84 48.67
N SER A 568 -10.95 8.11 49.06
CA SER A 568 -12.27 8.68 49.35
C SER A 568 -12.26 9.62 50.56
N ALA A 569 -11.38 9.39 51.53
CA ALA A 569 -11.21 10.26 52.68
C ALA A 569 -10.42 11.53 52.35
N ALA A 570 -9.46 11.45 51.43
CA ALA A 570 -8.59 12.56 51.06
C ALA A 570 -9.19 13.46 49.97
N VAL A 571 -9.93 12.89 49.01
CA VAL A 571 -10.47 13.63 47.86
C VAL A 571 -11.86 13.16 47.46
N ALA A 572 -12.72 14.11 47.09
CA ALA A 572 -14.03 13.81 46.52
C ALA A 572 -13.89 13.41 45.04
N ILE A 573 -13.97 12.10 44.78
CA ILE A 573 -13.98 11.51 43.44
C ILE A 573 -15.37 11.62 42.80
N LYS A 574 -15.39 11.93 41.51
CA LYS A 574 -16.54 11.95 40.61
C LYS A 574 -16.25 11.09 39.38
N PRO A 575 -17.29 10.54 38.71
CA PRO A 575 -17.10 9.84 37.44
C PRO A 575 -16.32 10.68 36.44
N GLY A 576 -15.28 10.09 35.83
CA GLY A 576 -14.37 10.76 34.90
C GLY A 576 -13.13 11.41 35.52
N ASP A 577 -13.03 11.50 36.86
CA ASP A 577 -11.79 11.90 37.51
C ASP A 577 -10.69 10.85 37.30
N ILE A 578 -9.43 11.32 37.21
CA ILE A 578 -8.26 10.48 36.98
C ILE A 578 -7.36 10.48 38.22
N VAL A 579 -6.85 9.29 38.58
CA VAL A 579 -5.83 9.11 39.61
C VAL A 579 -4.60 8.46 38.98
N ALA A 580 -3.43 9.07 39.18
CA ALA A 580 -2.17 8.52 38.69
C ALA A 580 -1.67 7.39 39.60
N VAL A 581 -1.11 6.34 39.00
CA VAL A 581 -0.50 5.21 39.71
C VAL A 581 0.96 5.13 39.29
N SER A 582 1.87 5.50 40.20
CA SER A 582 3.32 5.53 39.96
C SER A 582 4.02 4.51 40.84
N LEU A 583 3.91 3.24 40.46
CA LEU A 583 4.42 2.08 41.17
C LEU A 583 5.13 1.13 40.21
N PRO A 584 6.21 0.43 40.63
CA PRO A 584 6.78 -0.66 39.85
C PRO A 584 5.74 -1.77 39.62
N GLN A 585 5.90 -2.53 38.53
CA GLN A 585 4.99 -3.65 38.26
C GLN A 585 5.06 -4.70 39.38
N GLY A 586 3.90 -5.03 39.93
CA GLY A 586 3.82 -5.95 41.06
C GLY A 586 2.49 -5.89 41.81
N PRO A 587 2.40 -6.54 42.98
CA PRO A 587 1.19 -6.59 43.79
C PRO A 587 0.65 -5.23 44.21
N GLU A 588 1.53 -4.32 44.63
CA GLU A 588 1.19 -2.97 45.08
C GLU A 588 0.49 -2.15 43.99
N MET A 589 1.01 -2.22 42.75
CA MET A 589 0.42 -1.52 41.60
C MET A 589 -0.99 -2.02 41.29
N LEU A 590 -1.21 -3.34 41.31
CA LEU A 590 -2.53 -3.91 41.04
C LEU A 590 -3.53 -3.60 42.16
N ALA A 591 -3.09 -3.63 43.42
CA ALA A 591 -3.92 -3.17 44.54
C ALA A 591 -4.28 -1.67 44.38
N ALA A 592 -3.33 -0.83 43.99
CA ALA A 592 -3.57 0.59 43.74
C ALA A 592 -4.58 0.82 42.61
N ILE A 593 -4.41 0.15 41.46
CA ILE A 593 -5.35 0.21 40.33
C ILE A 593 -6.76 -0.20 40.77
N LEU A 594 -6.89 -1.30 41.50
CA LEU A 594 -8.18 -1.73 42.04
C LEU A 594 -8.79 -0.70 43.00
N GLY A 595 -7.98 -0.10 43.88
CA GLY A 595 -8.44 0.93 44.80
C GLY A 595 -8.94 2.18 44.11
N VAL A 596 -8.27 2.62 43.03
CA VAL A 596 -8.71 3.73 42.18
C VAL A 596 -10.07 3.42 41.55
N LEU A 597 -10.23 2.23 40.97
CA LEU A 597 -11.50 1.80 40.38
C LEU A 597 -12.60 1.64 41.44
N PHE A 598 -12.29 1.12 42.63
CA PHE A 598 -13.27 1.01 43.71
C PHE A 598 -13.78 2.38 44.21
N ALA A 599 -12.92 3.41 44.15
CA ALA A 599 -13.28 4.79 44.45
C ALA A 599 -14.08 5.47 43.33
N GLY A 600 -14.21 4.84 42.15
CA GLY A 600 -14.98 5.33 41.02
C GLY A 600 -14.22 6.23 40.05
N ALA A 601 -12.90 6.29 40.16
CA ALA A 601 -12.03 7.05 39.27
C ALA A 601 -11.40 6.16 38.18
N ALA A 602 -10.96 6.78 37.10
CA ALA A 602 -10.10 6.14 36.11
C ALA A 602 -8.64 6.16 36.56
N TYR A 603 -7.88 5.12 36.22
CA TYR A 603 -6.44 5.11 36.52
C TYR A 603 -5.59 5.50 35.31
N VAL A 604 -4.41 6.06 35.56
CA VAL A 604 -3.33 6.17 34.58
C VAL A 604 -2.04 5.65 35.19
N SER A 605 -1.43 4.65 34.56
CA SER A 605 -0.14 4.10 34.98
C SER A 605 0.99 5.01 34.50
N ILE A 606 1.82 5.48 35.42
CA ILE A 606 3.03 6.24 35.11
C ILE A 606 4.22 5.41 35.58
N ASP A 607 5.10 5.04 34.65
CA ASP A 607 6.29 4.26 35.00
C ASP A 607 7.22 5.11 35.90
N PRO A 608 7.54 4.64 37.12
CA PRO A 608 8.37 5.38 38.06
C PRO A 608 9.80 5.63 37.54
N GLN A 609 10.28 4.80 36.60
CA GLN A 609 11.61 4.92 35.99
C GLN A 609 11.68 5.98 34.89
N LEU A 610 10.54 6.57 34.48
CA LEU A 610 10.55 7.67 33.51
C LEU A 610 11.27 8.91 34.08
N PRO A 611 11.93 9.72 33.22
CA PRO A 611 12.54 10.98 33.64
C PRO A 611 11.53 11.89 34.36
N GLU A 612 11.97 12.59 35.41
CA GLU A 612 11.09 13.45 36.23
C GLU A 612 10.30 14.48 35.40
N GLN A 613 10.95 15.11 34.41
CA GLN A 613 10.28 16.07 33.52
C GLN A 613 9.19 15.43 32.66
N ARG A 614 9.33 14.15 32.30
CA ARG A 614 8.31 13.42 31.56
C ARG A 614 7.15 13.03 32.48
N LYS A 615 7.44 12.58 33.71
CA LYS A 615 6.41 12.29 34.72
C LYS A 615 5.58 13.52 35.04
N ALA A 616 6.22 14.66 35.30
CA ALA A 616 5.55 15.92 35.56
C ALA A 616 4.60 16.34 34.42
N ARG A 617 5.05 16.24 33.16
CA ARG A 617 4.21 16.53 31.98
C ARG A 617 3.02 15.59 31.85
N LEU A 618 3.21 14.28 32.09
CA LEU A 618 2.11 13.31 32.06
C LEU A 618 1.07 13.59 33.15
N ILE A 619 1.55 13.93 34.36
CA ILE A 619 0.71 14.31 35.51
C ILE A 619 -0.10 15.58 35.22
N GLU A 620 0.56 16.63 34.70
CA GLU A 620 -0.11 17.88 34.34
C GLU A 620 -1.21 17.62 33.29
N ARG A 621 -0.88 16.83 32.26
CA ARG A 621 -1.77 16.57 31.14
C ARG A 621 -2.95 15.68 31.49
N CYS A 622 -2.79 14.75 32.43
CA CYS A 622 -3.90 13.94 32.90
C CYS A 622 -4.83 14.69 33.87
N ALA A 623 -4.42 15.88 34.35
CA ALA A 623 -5.11 16.63 35.39
C ALA A 623 -5.49 15.73 36.57
N ALA A 624 -4.58 14.82 36.96
CA ALA A 624 -4.85 13.84 38.01
C ALA A 624 -5.20 14.55 39.32
N LYS A 625 -6.20 14.02 40.04
CA LYS A 625 -6.61 14.55 41.35
C LYS A 625 -5.73 14.07 42.49
N ALA A 626 -5.14 12.91 42.33
CA ALA A 626 -4.30 12.25 43.31
C ALA A 626 -3.28 11.36 42.59
N ILE A 627 -2.25 10.97 43.31
CA ILE A 627 -1.27 9.98 42.88
C ILE A 627 -1.14 8.89 43.95
N VAL A 628 -1.00 7.65 43.51
CA VAL A 628 -0.67 6.51 44.37
C VAL A 628 0.80 6.14 44.15
N THR A 629 1.60 6.15 45.21
CA THR A 629 3.04 5.85 45.19
C THR A 629 3.39 4.78 46.21
N PRO A 630 4.64 4.26 46.23
CA PRO A 630 5.14 3.52 47.39
C PRO A 630 4.91 4.30 48.69
N ALA A 631 4.60 3.59 49.78
CA ALA A 631 4.41 4.20 51.08
C ALA A 631 5.70 4.88 51.58
N GLY A 632 5.56 6.09 52.17
CA GLY A 632 6.67 6.83 52.77
C GLY A 632 7.45 7.75 51.81
N LEU A 633 7.02 7.90 50.56
CA LEU A 633 7.57 8.91 49.65
C LEU A 633 6.98 10.30 49.89
N GLU A 634 7.80 11.33 49.69
CA GLU A 634 7.37 12.72 49.78
C GLU A 634 6.27 13.03 48.73
N PRO A 635 5.29 13.90 49.05
CA PRO A 635 4.27 14.30 48.10
C PRO A 635 4.87 15.01 46.90
N ILE A 636 4.30 14.76 45.71
CA ILE A 636 4.54 15.61 44.55
C ILE A 636 3.73 16.90 44.76
N ASP A 637 4.36 18.06 44.57
CA ASP A 637 3.72 19.37 44.76
C ASP A 637 2.40 19.48 43.99
N GLY A 638 1.33 19.84 44.71
CA GLY A 638 -0.01 20.02 44.15
C GLY A 638 -0.87 18.76 44.02
N LEU A 639 -0.36 17.58 44.36
CA LEU A 639 -1.11 16.32 44.35
C LEU A 639 -1.27 15.71 45.75
N ILE A 640 -2.44 15.11 45.98
CA ILE A 640 -2.67 14.25 47.14
C ILE A 640 -1.92 12.93 46.90
N ASN A 641 -0.96 12.60 47.76
CA ASN A 641 -0.23 11.35 47.70
C ASN A 641 -0.86 10.29 48.60
N ILE A 642 -1.14 9.11 48.04
CA ILE A 642 -1.66 7.93 48.73
C ILE A 642 -0.60 6.83 48.69
N GLY A 643 -0.20 6.33 49.87
CA GLY A 643 0.75 5.23 49.98
C GLY A 643 0.05 3.87 49.93
N VAL A 644 0.55 2.94 49.12
CA VAL A 644 0.05 1.56 49.09
C VAL A 644 0.96 0.61 49.87
N VAL A 645 0.36 -0.31 50.63
CA VAL A 645 1.02 -1.41 51.34
C VAL A 645 0.13 -2.65 51.24
N ILE A 646 0.71 -3.82 50.98
CA ILE A 646 0.02 -5.10 51.12
C ILE A 646 0.30 -5.66 52.51
N ASP A 647 -0.73 -5.73 53.34
CA ASP A 647 -0.66 -6.35 54.67
C ASP A 647 -1.26 -7.76 54.63
N SER A 648 -0.38 -8.77 54.53
CA SER A 648 -0.76 -10.19 54.55
C SER A 648 -1.34 -10.66 55.88
N ALA A 649 -1.12 -9.93 56.98
CA ALA A 649 -1.65 -10.27 58.29
C ALA A 649 -3.04 -9.65 58.56
N ALA A 650 -3.46 -8.68 57.72
CA ALA A 650 -4.75 -8.04 57.85
C ALA A 650 -5.90 -9.04 57.57
N PRO A 651 -7.00 -8.98 58.34
CA PRO A 651 -8.17 -9.80 58.04
C PRO A 651 -8.73 -9.42 56.67
N MET A 652 -9.01 -10.43 55.83
CA MET A 652 -9.58 -10.22 54.50
C MET A 652 -10.86 -9.40 54.59
N LYS A 653 -10.88 -8.24 53.93
CA LYS A 653 -11.99 -7.30 53.91
C LYS A 653 -12.31 -6.90 52.48
N PHE A 654 -13.41 -7.42 51.98
CA PHE A 654 -13.99 -6.96 50.71
C PHE A 654 -14.64 -5.58 50.91
N PRO A 655 -14.64 -4.71 49.87
CA PRO A 655 -15.33 -3.44 49.94
C PRO A 655 -16.82 -3.66 50.26
N ALA A 656 -17.28 -3.06 51.36
CA ALA A 656 -18.69 -3.10 51.75
C ALA A 656 -19.57 -2.28 50.80
N GLN A 657 -18.99 -1.24 50.20
CA GLN A 657 -19.60 -0.41 49.18
C GLN A 657 -18.51 0.03 48.18
N VAL A 658 -18.74 -0.24 46.90
CA VAL A 658 -17.95 0.30 45.78
C VAL A 658 -18.68 1.53 45.24
N ALA A 659 -17.94 2.52 44.74
CA ALA A 659 -18.54 3.69 44.10
C ALA A 659 -19.46 3.27 42.95
N LYS A 660 -20.61 3.94 42.80
CA LYS A 660 -21.56 3.62 41.72
C LYS A 660 -21.01 4.14 40.39
N GLN A 661 -20.71 3.22 39.47
CA GLN A 661 -20.25 3.52 38.12
C GLN A 661 -21.18 2.90 37.06
N THR A 662 -21.09 3.43 35.84
CA THR A 662 -21.74 2.90 34.64
C THR A 662 -20.71 2.28 33.69
N LEU A 663 -21.16 1.48 32.72
CA LEU A 663 -20.27 0.90 31.71
C LEU A 663 -19.58 1.97 30.85
N ASP A 664 -20.21 3.14 30.70
CA ASP A 664 -19.70 4.24 29.88
C ASP A 664 -18.80 5.20 30.67
N ASP A 665 -18.60 4.94 31.97
CA ASP A 665 -17.63 5.68 32.77
C ASP A 665 -16.20 5.28 32.36
N LEU A 666 -15.29 6.25 32.47
CA LEU A 666 -13.87 6.08 32.16
C LEU A 666 -13.24 5.06 33.13
N ALA A 667 -12.57 4.05 32.57
CA ALA A 667 -11.85 3.03 33.34
C ALA A 667 -10.36 3.36 33.45
N TYR A 668 -9.76 3.76 32.33
CA TYR A 668 -8.34 4.12 32.30
C TYR A 668 -7.99 5.06 31.16
N VAL A 669 -6.82 5.68 31.31
CA VAL A 669 -6.16 6.46 30.26
C VAL A 669 -4.79 5.87 29.99
N ILE A 670 -4.49 5.60 28.72
CA ILE A 670 -3.15 5.18 28.27
C ILE A 670 -2.57 6.27 27.38
N PHE A 671 -1.36 6.72 27.71
CA PHE A 671 -0.64 7.69 26.90
C PHE A 671 0.12 6.99 25.78
N THR A 672 -0.08 7.49 24.56
CA THR A 672 0.67 7.06 23.36
C THR A 672 1.46 8.24 22.81
N SER A 673 2.48 7.96 21.98
CA SER A 673 3.25 9.00 21.29
C SER A 673 2.34 9.86 20.39
N GLY A 674 2.64 11.15 20.28
CA GLY A 674 1.85 12.11 19.52
C GLY A 674 2.64 12.78 18.39
N SER A 675 2.02 12.93 17.22
CA SER A 675 2.64 13.56 16.04
C SER A 675 3.08 15.01 16.25
N THR A 676 2.50 15.70 17.22
CA THR A 676 2.85 17.08 17.62
C THR A 676 4.00 17.14 18.63
N GLY A 677 4.60 15.99 18.96
CA GLY A 677 5.66 15.84 19.96
C GLY A 677 5.22 15.82 21.42
N GLU A 678 3.91 15.71 21.64
CA GLU A 678 3.31 15.67 22.94
C GLU A 678 2.47 14.40 23.09
N PRO A 679 2.62 13.61 24.17
CA PRO A 679 1.91 12.35 24.33
C PRO A 679 0.40 12.56 24.44
N LYS A 680 -0.38 11.69 23.78
CA LYS A 680 -1.84 11.74 23.72
C LYS A 680 -2.45 10.68 24.63
N GLY A 681 -3.31 11.10 25.56
CA GLY A 681 -4.02 10.19 26.47
C GLY A 681 -5.27 9.63 25.81
N VAL A 682 -5.33 8.32 25.59
CA VAL A 682 -6.50 7.63 25.02
C VAL A 682 -7.46 7.27 26.15
N MET A 683 -8.70 7.74 26.05
CA MET A 683 -9.73 7.55 27.08
C MET A 683 -10.55 6.27 26.82
N ILE A 684 -10.42 5.28 27.69
CA ILE A 684 -11.09 3.97 27.56
C ILE A 684 -12.12 3.76 28.67
N THR A 685 -13.35 3.45 28.27
CA THR A 685 -14.44 3.15 29.22
C THR A 685 -14.41 1.70 29.67
N HIS A 686 -15.14 1.39 30.75
CA HIS A 686 -15.33 0.02 31.20
C HIS A 686 -15.93 -0.86 30.10
N ARG A 687 -16.92 -0.36 29.37
CA ARG A 687 -17.57 -1.04 28.25
C ARG A 687 -16.56 -1.48 27.21
N ASN A 688 -15.68 -0.57 26.78
CA ASN A 688 -14.79 -0.85 25.68
C ASN A 688 -13.79 -1.96 26.06
N ALA A 689 -13.17 -1.83 27.23
CA ALA A 689 -12.18 -2.81 27.70
C ALA A 689 -12.81 -4.16 28.07
N ALA A 690 -13.94 -4.17 28.79
CA ALA A 690 -14.62 -5.39 29.22
C ALA A 690 -15.07 -6.23 28.01
N ASN A 691 -15.54 -5.59 26.94
CA ASN A 691 -15.89 -6.27 25.70
C ASN A 691 -14.70 -7.08 25.13
N THR A 692 -13.55 -6.42 24.97
CA THR A 692 -12.36 -7.06 24.40
C THR A 692 -11.85 -8.20 25.28
N VAL A 693 -11.65 -7.97 26.58
CA VAL A 693 -11.02 -8.98 27.45
C VAL A 693 -11.90 -10.22 27.62
N LEU A 694 -13.23 -10.05 27.71
CA LEU A 694 -14.16 -11.17 27.86
C LEU A 694 -14.32 -11.98 26.59
N ASP A 695 -14.25 -11.36 25.41
CA ASP A 695 -14.26 -12.07 24.13
C ASP A 695 -13.04 -12.99 24.01
N ILE A 696 -11.84 -12.48 24.29
CA ILE A 696 -10.61 -13.29 24.28
C ILE A 696 -10.70 -14.45 25.29
N ASN A 697 -11.20 -14.19 26.50
CA ASN A 697 -11.37 -15.25 27.50
C ASN A 697 -12.32 -16.35 27.02
N ARG A 698 -13.45 -15.98 26.38
CA ARG A 698 -14.42 -16.92 25.84
C ARG A 698 -13.84 -17.74 24.68
N ARG A 699 -13.16 -17.09 23.74
CA ARG A 699 -12.59 -17.73 22.55
C ARG A 699 -11.53 -18.76 22.86
N PHE A 700 -10.66 -18.47 23.84
CA PHE A 700 -9.50 -19.31 24.16
C PHE A 700 -9.61 -20.00 25.53
N ASN A 701 -10.83 -20.02 26.07
CA ASN A 701 -11.18 -20.68 27.34
C ASN A 701 -10.22 -20.29 28.48
N VAL A 702 -9.91 -19.00 28.62
CA VAL A 702 -9.08 -18.51 29.73
C VAL A 702 -9.90 -18.52 31.01
N ASN A 703 -9.40 -19.22 32.03
CA ASN A 703 -10.13 -19.54 33.24
C ASN A 703 -9.20 -19.59 34.46
N GLN A 704 -9.72 -20.03 35.60
CA GLN A 704 -8.98 -20.06 36.85
C GLN A 704 -7.70 -20.93 36.79
N HIS A 705 -7.59 -21.90 35.89
CA HIS A 705 -6.39 -22.72 35.81
C HIS A 705 -5.24 -22.04 35.08
N ASP A 706 -5.46 -20.85 34.52
CA ASP A 706 -4.46 -20.16 33.73
C ASP A 706 -3.53 -19.27 34.55
N ARG A 707 -2.30 -19.19 34.06
CA ARG A 707 -1.25 -18.34 34.60
C ARG A 707 -0.51 -17.65 33.46
N VAL A 708 -0.49 -16.33 33.47
CA VAL A 708 0.22 -15.51 32.49
C VAL A 708 1.60 -15.11 33.00
N PHE A 709 2.59 -15.14 32.11
CA PHE A 709 3.87 -14.47 32.32
C PHE A 709 3.79 -13.05 31.75
N SER A 710 3.72 -12.05 32.64
CA SER A 710 3.51 -10.66 32.24
C SER A 710 4.82 -10.04 31.77
N VAL A 711 4.90 -9.71 30.47
CA VAL A 711 6.04 -9.02 29.85
C VAL A 711 5.68 -7.63 29.33
N ALA A 712 4.40 -7.29 29.26
CA ALA A 712 3.95 -5.98 28.80
C ALA A 712 4.18 -4.92 29.89
N PRO A 713 4.79 -3.75 29.56
CA PRO A 713 4.90 -2.64 30.49
C PRO A 713 3.53 -2.10 30.94
N ALA A 714 3.43 -1.58 32.17
CA ALA A 714 2.16 -1.12 32.76
C ALA A 714 1.54 0.09 32.04
N GLY A 715 2.35 0.88 31.34
CA GLY A 715 1.88 1.99 30.51
C GLY A 715 1.41 1.55 29.11
N PHE A 716 1.41 0.26 28.81
CA PHE A 716 1.00 -0.30 27.53
C PHE A 716 -0.32 -1.05 27.65
N ASP A 717 -1.18 -0.96 26.64
CA ASP A 717 -2.54 -1.50 26.66
C ASP A 717 -2.59 -3.03 26.74
N LEU A 718 -1.60 -3.75 26.21
CA LEU A 718 -1.50 -5.21 26.36
C LEU A 718 -1.52 -5.67 27.82
N SER A 719 -0.98 -4.87 28.75
CA SER A 719 -0.95 -5.20 30.16
C SER A 719 -2.36 -5.24 30.79
N VAL A 720 -3.31 -4.49 30.23
CA VAL A 720 -4.71 -4.46 30.69
C VAL A 720 -5.36 -5.85 30.56
N TYR A 721 -5.00 -6.63 29.54
CA TYR A 721 -5.51 -8.00 29.40
C TYR A 721 -4.98 -8.92 30.50
N ASP A 722 -3.70 -8.81 30.86
CA ASP A 722 -3.14 -9.60 31.96
C ASP A 722 -3.86 -9.25 33.27
N TYR A 723 -4.11 -7.97 33.51
CA TYR A 723 -4.71 -7.47 34.75
C TYR A 723 -6.18 -7.84 34.88
N PHE A 724 -7.01 -7.57 33.86
CA PHE A 724 -8.46 -7.74 33.97
C PHE A 724 -8.99 -8.97 33.23
N GLY A 725 -8.32 -9.42 32.19
CA GLY A 725 -8.65 -10.65 31.47
C GLY A 725 -8.28 -11.88 32.30
N VAL A 726 -7.00 -12.03 32.66
CA VAL A 726 -6.52 -13.23 33.35
C VAL A 726 -6.95 -13.26 34.82
N LEU A 727 -6.79 -12.16 35.58
CA LEU A 727 -7.27 -12.15 36.99
C LEU A 727 -8.79 -12.15 37.08
N GLY A 728 -9.49 -11.49 36.15
CA GLY A 728 -10.95 -11.53 36.08
C GLY A 728 -11.51 -12.93 35.84
N ALA A 729 -10.75 -13.78 35.13
CA ALA A 729 -11.06 -15.20 34.96
C ALA A 729 -10.68 -16.08 36.16
N GLY A 730 -10.10 -15.49 37.22
CA GLY A 730 -9.60 -16.20 38.39
C GLY A 730 -8.22 -16.83 38.22
N GLY A 731 -7.47 -16.49 37.16
CA GLY A 731 -6.11 -16.98 36.90
C GLY A 731 -5.04 -16.38 37.83
N SER A 732 -3.78 -16.44 37.43
CA SER A 732 -2.68 -15.79 38.16
C SER A 732 -1.72 -15.04 37.22
N ILE A 733 -1.05 -14.00 37.71
CA ILE A 733 0.02 -13.30 37.00
C ILE A 733 1.37 -13.61 37.65
N LEU A 734 2.37 -13.92 36.83
CA LEU A 734 3.76 -13.99 37.22
C LEU A 734 4.51 -12.78 36.65
N PHE A 735 5.02 -11.92 37.53
CA PHE A 735 5.91 -10.82 37.16
C PHE A 735 7.38 -11.27 37.21
N ALA A 736 8.18 -10.83 36.23
CA ALA A 736 9.63 -10.89 36.34
C ALA A 736 10.12 -9.87 37.40
N ALA A 737 11.19 -10.19 38.14
CA ALA A 737 11.85 -9.16 38.94
C ALA A 737 12.65 -8.23 38.01
N GLU A 738 12.92 -6.99 38.44
CA GLU A 738 13.57 -5.96 37.60
C GLU A 738 14.92 -6.42 37.03
N ASN A 739 15.72 -7.16 37.80
CA ASN A 739 17.01 -7.71 37.37
C ASN A 739 16.92 -8.92 36.41
N GLU A 740 15.71 -9.44 36.18
CA GLU A 740 15.44 -10.64 35.38
C GLU A 740 14.57 -10.32 34.15
N ALA A 741 14.19 -9.05 34.00
CA ALA A 741 13.15 -8.59 33.09
C ALA A 741 13.50 -8.69 31.59
N ASN A 742 14.68 -9.20 31.22
CA ASN A 742 15.16 -9.29 29.83
C ASN A 742 16.03 -10.52 29.52
N ASP A 743 15.98 -11.59 30.33
CA ASP A 743 16.73 -12.84 30.06
C ASP A 743 15.80 -14.01 29.65
N PRO A 744 15.76 -14.36 28.35
CA PRO A 744 15.02 -15.50 27.82
C PRO A 744 15.23 -16.84 28.54
N LYS A 745 16.43 -17.13 29.06
CA LYS A 745 16.69 -18.38 29.77
C LYS A 745 16.03 -18.39 31.14
N ILE A 746 16.16 -17.29 31.89
CA ILE A 746 15.49 -17.11 33.19
C ILE A 746 13.98 -17.16 33.00
N TRP A 747 13.45 -16.59 31.91
CA TRP A 747 12.03 -16.68 31.58
C TRP A 747 11.59 -18.13 31.36
N ALA A 748 12.31 -18.90 30.55
CA ALA A 748 11.98 -20.30 30.29
C ALA A 748 12.00 -21.16 31.57
N GLU A 749 12.97 -20.95 32.45
CA GLU A 749 13.04 -21.60 33.76
C GLU A 749 11.81 -21.27 34.62
N LYS A 750 11.43 -19.99 34.68
CA LYS A 750 10.25 -19.53 35.43
C LYS A 750 8.95 -20.03 34.85
N ILE A 751 8.80 -20.00 33.53
CA ILE A 751 7.63 -20.53 32.81
C ILE A 751 7.40 -21.98 33.20
N THR A 752 8.48 -22.78 33.20
CA THR A 752 8.41 -24.21 33.56
C THR A 752 8.16 -24.39 35.06
N LYS A 753 8.93 -23.73 35.92
CA LYS A 753 8.83 -23.82 37.38
C LYS A 753 7.44 -23.45 37.89
N HIS A 754 6.90 -22.33 37.42
CA HIS A 754 5.60 -21.83 37.84
C HIS A 754 4.45 -22.34 36.95
N ARG A 755 4.70 -23.27 36.02
CA ARG A 755 3.66 -23.85 35.15
C ARG A 755 2.80 -22.79 34.46
N VAL A 756 3.44 -21.77 33.88
CA VAL A 756 2.77 -20.73 33.09
C VAL A 756 2.04 -21.38 31.92
N THR A 757 0.80 -20.96 31.68
CA THR A 757 -0.07 -21.50 30.61
C THR A 757 -0.28 -20.51 29.47
N LEU A 758 -0.15 -19.21 29.75
CA LEU A 758 -0.45 -18.13 28.82
C LEU A 758 0.77 -17.21 28.66
N TRP A 759 1.06 -16.85 27.42
CA TRP A 759 2.03 -15.82 27.07
C TRP A 759 1.34 -14.71 26.27
N ASN A 760 1.52 -13.45 26.67
CA ASN A 760 0.93 -12.29 26.00
C ASN A 760 2.00 -11.23 25.76
N SER A 761 2.36 -10.98 24.50
CA SER A 761 3.43 -10.02 24.19
C SER A 761 3.38 -9.50 22.76
N VAL A 762 4.31 -8.61 22.45
CA VAL A 762 4.72 -8.35 21.07
C VAL A 762 5.65 -9.46 20.55
N PRO A 763 5.87 -9.61 19.23
CA PRO A 763 6.59 -10.78 18.69
C PRO A 763 8.05 -10.89 19.13
N ALA A 764 8.74 -9.76 19.36
CA ALA A 764 10.17 -9.73 19.65
C ALA A 764 10.57 -10.53 20.93
N PRO A 765 9.95 -10.31 22.11
CA PRO A 765 10.21 -11.13 23.30
C PRO A 765 9.99 -12.63 23.08
N MET A 766 8.91 -13.03 22.39
CA MET A 766 8.63 -14.45 22.12
C MET A 766 9.67 -15.07 21.19
N LYS A 767 10.09 -14.32 20.15
CA LYS A 767 11.16 -14.76 19.25
C LYS A 767 12.46 -15.01 20.02
N ALA A 768 12.87 -14.05 20.86
CA ALA A 768 14.06 -14.19 21.69
C ALA A 768 13.96 -15.41 22.64
N LEU A 769 12.78 -15.66 23.20
CA LEU A 769 12.50 -16.81 24.05
C LEU A 769 12.70 -18.13 23.31
N VAL A 770 12.10 -18.29 22.13
CA VAL A 770 12.22 -19.54 21.35
C VAL A 770 13.63 -19.76 20.82
N GLU A 771 14.28 -18.73 20.28
CA GLU A 771 15.61 -18.84 19.69
C GLU A 771 16.69 -19.20 20.73
N ARG A 772 16.57 -18.70 21.95
CA ARG A 772 17.62 -18.83 22.97
C ARG A 772 17.34 -19.90 24.01
N ALA A 773 16.08 -20.22 24.25
CA ALA A 773 15.66 -21.14 25.30
C ALA A 773 14.54 -22.11 24.89
N GLY A 774 14.24 -22.24 23.59
CA GLY A 774 13.13 -23.07 23.09
C GLY A 774 13.18 -24.53 23.53
N SER A 775 14.36 -25.13 23.65
CA SER A 775 14.51 -26.52 24.13
C SER A 775 14.08 -26.70 25.59
N GLN A 776 14.16 -25.64 26.41
CA GLN A 776 13.73 -25.66 27.81
C GLN A 776 12.21 -25.55 27.95
N LEU A 777 11.50 -25.11 26.90
CA LEU A 777 10.04 -24.97 26.90
C LEU A 777 9.30 -26.26 26.59
N SER A 778 9.99 -27.31 26.12
CA SER A 778 9.39 -28.56 25.64
C SER A 778 8.54 -29.29 26.71
N GLY A 779 8.81 -29.06 28.00
CA GLY A 779 8.04 -29.57 29.14
C GLY A 779 7.18 -28.53 29.86
N SER A 780 7.01 -27.33 29.30
CA SER A 780 6.22 -26.26 29.92
C SER A 780 4.70 -26.55 29.86
N ALA A 781 3.93 -25.80 30.65
CA ALA A 781 2.47 -25.88 30.63
C ALA A 781 1.82 -24.88 29.65
N LEU A 782 2.63 -24.22 28.82
CA LEU A 782 2.18 -23.22 27.86
C LEU A 782 1.20 -23.86 26.88
N ARG A 783 -0.01 -23.30 26.82
CA ARG A 783 -1.07 -23.73 25.91
C ARG A 783 -1.49 -22.63 24.94
N LEU A 784 -1.23 -21.36 25.27
CA LEU A 784 -1.72 -20.21 24.52
C LEU A 784 -0.66 -19.12 24.44
N VAL A 785 -0.33 -18.70 23.22
CA VAL A 785 0.53 -17.55 22.91
C VAL A 785 -0.28 -16.52 22.15
N LEU A 786 -0.44 -15.34 22.75
CA LEU A 786 -1.08 -14.18 22.16
C LEU A 786 0.00 -13.20 21.69
N MET A 787 0.06 -12.95 20.38
CA MET A 787 1.02 -12.02 19.77
C MET A 787 0.32 -10.85 19.09
N SER A 788 0.74 -9.62 19.39
CA SER A 788 0.15 -8.41 18.81
C SER A 788 1.11 -7.22 18.86
N GLY A 789 0.66 -6.02 18.48
CA GLY A 789 1.43 -4.78 18.64
C GLY A 789 2.51 -4.54 17.59
N ASP A 790 3.00 -5.56 16.90
CA ASP A 790 3.97 -5.45 15.79
C ASP A 790 3.77 -6.55 14.73
N TRP A 791 4.52 -6.46 13.64
CA TRP A 791 4.55 -7.47 12.59
C TRP A 791 5.00 -8.83 13.14
N ILE A 792 4.23 -9.89 12.87
CA ILE A 792 4.59 -11.25 13.23
C ILE A 792 5.38 -11.88 12.07
N PRO A 793 6.66 -12.25 12.26
CA PRO A 793 7.43 -12.95 11.24
C PRO A 793 6.78 -14.29 10.89
N VAL A 794 6.69 -14.62 9.60
CA VAL A 794 6.02 -15.85 9.11
C VAL A 794 6.62 -17.14 9.67
N ASN A 795 7.91 -17.14 10.00
CA ASN A 795 8.60 -18.30 10.56
C ASN A 795 8.39 -18.48 12.08
N LEU A 796 8.00 -17.42 12.80
CA LEU A 796 7.92 -17.46 14.26
C LEU A 796 6.84 -18.43 14.79
N PRO A 797 5.61 -18.51 14.23
CA PRO A 797 4.60 -19.46 14.70
C PRO A 797 5.07 -20.91 14.68
N ASP A 798 5.78 -21.33 13.62
CA ASP A 798 6.28 -22.71 13.50
C ASP A 798 7.43 -22.97 14.48
N GLN A 799 8.30 -21.99 14.72
CA GLN A 799 9.32 -22.07 15.77
C GLN A 799 8.69 -22.26 17.16
N ILE A 800 7.62 -21.52 17.48
CA ILE A 800 6.88 -21.64 18.74
C ILE A 800 6.30 -23.05 18.90
N LYS A 801 5.62 -23.55 17.86
CA LYS A 801 5.04 -24.90 17.86
C LYS A 801 6.07 -26.02 17.94
N ALA A 802 7.26 -25.81 17.40
CA ALA A 802 8.38 -26.73 17.54
C ALA A 802 8.94 -26.75 18.97
N ALA A 803 8.94 -25.60 19.65
CA ALA A 803 9.40 -25.48 21.04
C ALA A 803 8.38 -26.02 22.06
N VAL A 804 7.07 -25.85 21.80
CA VAL A 804 5.99 -26.29 22.69
C VAL A 804 4.92 -27.04 21.88
N ASN A 805 4.80 -28.34 22.14
CA ASN A 805 3.84 -29.19 21.42
C ASN A 805 2.39 -28.88 21.83
N GLY A 806 1.49 -28.78 20.85
CA GLY A 806 0.05 -28.57 21.08
C GLY A 806 -0.33 -27.15 21.51
N ILE A 807 0.54 -26.17 21.31
CA ILE A 807 0.30 -24.77 21.66
C ILE A 807 -0.55 -24.04 20.61
N ASP A 808 -1.53 -23.27 21.08
CA ASP A 808 -2.28 -22.33 20.23
C ASP A 808 -1.50 -21.02 20.09
N VAL A 809 -1.22 -20.64 18.84
CA VAL A 809 -0.55 -19.38 18.51
C VAL A 809 -1.55 -18.45 17.82
N ILE A 810 -1.83 -17.31 18.44
CA ILE A 810 -2.87 -16.39 18.01
C ILE A 810 -2.23 -15.05 17.63
N SER A 811 -2.52 -14.59 16.41
CA SER A 811 -2.28 -13.20 16.02
C SER A 811 -3.48 -12.36 16.46
N LEU A 812 -3.18 -11.27 17.17
CA LEU A 812 -4.15 -10.26 17.56
C LEU A 812 -3.68 -8.90 17.05
N GLY A 813 -4.66 -8.05 16.78
CA GLY A 813 -4.43 -6.75 16.19
C GLY A 813 -5.35 -5.69 16.75
N GLY A 814 -4.92 -4.43 16.71
CA GLY A 814 -5.71 -3.30 17.14
C GLY A 814 -4.87 -2.04 17.26
N ALA A 815 -5.47 -1.07 17.94
CA ALA A 815 -4.83 0.13 18.41
C ALA A 815 -5.31 0.39 19.84
N THR A 816 -4.58 1.20 20.59
CA THR A 816 -5.02 1.67 21.91
C THR A 816 -6.40 2.31 21.84
N GLU A 817 -6.68 3.06 20.77
CA GLU A 817 -7.97 3.66 20.47
C GLU A 817 -9.10 2.65 20.15
N GLY A 818 -8.77 1.37 19.95
CA GLY A 818 -9.67 0.23 19.77
C GLY A 818 -9.74 -0.71 20.98
N SER A 819 -9.26 -0.28 22.15
CA SER A 819 -9.27 -1.04 23.41
C SER A 819 -8.53 -2.37 23.34
N ILE A 820 -7.20 -2.28 23.25
CA ILE A 820 -6.22 -3.38 23.18
C ILE A 820 -6.23 -4.07 21.80
N TRP A 821 -7.32 -4.78 21.48
CA TRP A 821 -7.47 -5.56 20.26
C TRP A 821 -8.86 -5.39 19.66
N SER A 822 -8.92 -5.46 18.33
CA SER A 822 -10.15 -5.35 17.54
C SER A 822 -10.27 -6.44 16.48
N ILE A 823 -9.19 -7.19 16.22
CA ILE A 823 -9.12 -8.22 15.17
C ILE A 823 -8.28 -9.42 15.64
N VAL A 824 -8.62 -10.63 15.19
CA VAL A 824 -8.00 -11.88 15.60
C VAL A 824 -7.81 -12.86 14.44
N TYR A 825 -6.66 -13.54 14.42
CA TYR A 825 -6.34 -14.63 13.52
C TYR A 825 -5.67 -15.80 14.26
N PRO A 826 -6.37 -16.93 14.47
CA PRO A 826 -5.75 -18.16 14.99
C PRO A 826 -4.82 -18.80 13.96
N ILE A 827 -3.51 -18.84 14.26
CA ILE A 827 -2.48 -19.31 13.31
C ILE A 827 -2.39 -20.84 13.36
N ARG A 828 -3.24 -21.51 12.60
CA ARG A 828 -3.23 -22.99 12.50
C ARG A 828 -2.08 -23.50 11.66
N ASN A 829 -1.92 -22.95 10.46
CA ASN A 829 -0.85 -23.25 9.51
C ASN A 829 -0.32 -21.94 8.93
N VAL A 830 0.96 -21.90 8.57
CA VAL A 830 1.55 -20.79 7.82
C VAL A 830 1.72 -21.25 6.37
N ASP A 831 1.16 -20.50 5.43
CA ASP A 831 1.38 -20.75 4.01
C ASP A 831 2.77 -20.20 3.60
N SER A 832 3.54 -21.02 2.89
CA SER A 832 4.84 -20.63 2.33
C SER A 832 4.79 -19.41 1.38
N ALA A 833 3.64 -19.13 0.77
CA ALA A 833 3.45 -17.99 -0.12
C ALA A 833 3.17 -16.67 0.64
N TRP A 834 2.89 -16.72 1.93
CA TRP A 834 2.60 -15.53 2.72
C TRP A 834 3.82 -14.66 2.93
N LYS A 835 3.65 -13.35 2.75
CA LYS A 835 4.63 -12.33 3.14
C LYS A 835 4.40 -11.85 4.59
N SER A 836 3.19 -12.07 5.09
CA SER A 836 2.62 -11.58 6.34
C SER A 836 1.78 -12.66 6.98
N ILE A 837 1.73 -12.73 8.31
CA ILE A 837 0.59 -13.40 8.95
C ILE A 837 -0.67 -12.54 8.72
N PRO A 838 -1.80 -13.12 8.28
CA PRO A 838 -3.07 -12.39 8.16
C PRO A 838 -3.46 -11.71 9.47
N TYR A 839 -4.03 -10.52 9.36
CA TYR A 839 -4.46 -9.74 10.52
C TYR A 839 -5.74 -10.31 11.15
N GLY A 840 -6.62 -10.87 10.31
CA GLY A 840 -7.72 -11.75 10.75
C GLY A 840 -9.12 -11.20 10.52
N LYS A 841 -10.01 -11.48 11.48
CA LYS A 841 -11.42 -11.05 11.49
C LYS A 841 -11.76 -10.30 12.78
N PRO A 842 -12.75 -9.38 12.75
CA PRO A 842 -13.09 -8.55 13.91
C PRO A 842 -13.47 -9.38 15.15
N LEU A 843 -13.21 -8.80 16.34
CA LEU A 843 -13.65 -9.34 17.63
C LEU A 843 -15.16 -9.12 17.86
N ALA A 844 -15.71 -9.75 18.90
CA ALA A 844 -17.12 -9.61 19.26
C ALA A 844 -17.50 -8.15 19.52
N ASN A 845 -18.68 -7.76 19.04
CA ASN A 845 -19.24 -6.41 19.08
C ASN A 845 -18.36 -5.33 18.43
N GLN A 846 -17.34 -5.71 17.65
CA GLN A 846 -16.43 -4.81 16.95
C GLN A 846 -16.50 -5.06 15.44
N GLN A 847 -16.27 -4.00 14.66
CA GLN A 847 -16.18 -4.09 13.21
C GLN A 847 -14.85 -3.51 12.75
N PHE A 848 -14.37 -4.01 11.62
CA PHE A 848 -13.11 -3.60 11.02
C PHE A 848 -13.35 -3.40 9.54
N HIS A 849 -13.15 -2.18 9.06
CA HIS A 849 -13.48 -1.77 7.69
C HIS A 849 -12.23 -1.38 6.92
N VAL A 850 -12.24 -1.69 5.61
CA VAL A 850 -11.26 -1.18 4.65
C VAL A 850 -11.98 -0.21 3.72
N PHE A 851 -11.61 1.07 3.77
CA PHE A 851 -12.22 2.11 2.94
C PHE A 851 -11.22 2.81 2.03
N ASN A 852 -11.71 3.30 0.89
CA ASN A 852 -10.95 4.18 -0.01
C ASN A 852 -11.00 5.65 0.48
N GLU A 853 -10.38 6.57 -0.28
CA GLU A 853 -10.37 8.01 0.02
C GLU A 853 -11.79 8.63 0.09
N TRP A 854 -12.79 7.95 -0.49
CA TRP A 854 -14.19 8.36 -0.47
C TRP A 854 -14.98 7.81 0.72
N LEU A 855 -14.33 7.07 1.64
CA LEU A 855 -14.97 6.31 2.72
C LEU A 855 -15.91 5.21 2.18
N GLU A 856 -15.61 4.65 1.02
CA GLU A 856 -16.38 3.57 0.42
C GLU A 856 -15.64 2.24 0.55
N PRO A 857 -16.37 1.12 0.69
CA PRO A 857 -15.79 -0.21 0.73
C PRO A 857 -14.82 -0.51 -0.42
N CYS A 858 -13.57 -0.82 -0.10
CA CYS A 858 -12.62 -1.38 -1.08
C CYS A 858 -13.01 -2.81 -1.50
N PRO A 859 -12.89 -3.17 -2.80
CA PRO A 859 -12.95 -4.56 -3.27
C PRO A 859 -11.85 -5.43 -2.64
N LYS A 860 -11.97 -6.75 -2.79
CA LYS A 860 -10.86 -7.66 -2.45
C LYS A 860 -9.57 -7.25 -3.16
N TRP A 861 -8.44 -7.45 -2.49
CA TRP A 861 -7.08 -7.11 -2.91
C TRP A 861 -6.74 -5.62 -3.01
N VAL A 862 -7.75 -4.74 -2.99
CA VAL A 862 -7.57 -3.29 -3.09
C VAL A 862 -7.13 -2.73 -1.76
N THR A 863 -5.99 -2.05 -1.78
CA THR A 863 -5.44 -1.37 -0.60
C THR A 863 -6.31 -0.18 -0.27
N GLY A 864 -6.78 -0.14 0.97
CA GLY A 864 -7.46 1.02 1.56
C GLY A 864 -6.93 1.30 2.97
N GLU A 865 -7.52 2.30 3.60
CA GLU A 865 -7.24 2.61 4.99
C GLU A 865 -8.14 1.77 5.91
N LEU A 866 -7.58 1.39 7.06
CA LEU A 866 -8.23 0.60 8.08
C LEU A 866 -8.98 1.47 9.09
N PHE A 867 -10.22 1.07 9.39
CA PHE A 867 -11.08 1.73 10.36
C PHE A 867 -11.63 0.71 11.36
N ILE A 868 -11.75 1.12 12.61
CA ILE A 868 -12.33 0.31 13.69
C ILE A 868 -13.67 0.92 14.08
N ALA A 869 -14.68 0.08 14.27
CA ALA A 869 -16.00 0.48 14.75
C ALA A 869 -16.53 -0.46 15.83
N GLY A 870 -17.66 -0.10 16.43
CA GLY A 870 -18.33 -0.88 17.47
C GLY A 870 -17.78 -0.65 18.88
N ALA A 871 -17.96 -1.65 19.75
CA ALA A 871 -17.81 -1.52 21.19
C ALA A 871 -16.37 -1.26 21.66
N GLY A 872 -15.35 -1.56 20.86
CA GLY A 872 -13.94 -1.34 21.22
C GLY A 872 -13.47 0.11 21.06
N VAL A 873 -14.23 0.96 20.34
CA VAL A 873 -13.78 2.32 20.01
C VAL A 873 -13.78 3.22 21.25
N ALA A 874 -12.59 3.77 21.56
CA ALA A 874 -12.33 4.69 22.66
C ALA A 874 -13.22 5.94 22.64
N GLN A 875 -13.39 6.59 23.79
CA GLN A 875 -14.16 7.83 23.89
C GLN A 875 -13.50 8.98 23.11
N GLY A 876 -12.17 9.02 23.07
CA GLY A 876 -11.39 10.04 22.35
C GLY A 876 -10.04 10.27 22.99
N TYR A 877 -9.43 11.43 22.69
CA TYR A 877 -8.19 11.88 23.29
C TYR A 877 -8.45 12.89 24.42
N LEU A 878 -7.78 12.70 25.55
CA LEU A 878 -7.90 13.53 26.74
C LEU A 878 -7.45 14.97 26.45
N GLY A 879 -8.36 15.92 26.63
CA GLY A 879 -8.09 17.36 26.46
C GLY A 879 -7.85 17.80 25.01
N ASP A 880 -8.08 16.95 24.01
CA ASP A 880 -7.76 17.23 22.60
C ASP A 880 -8.98 16.93 21.69
N ALA A 881 -9.94 17.86 21.69
CA ALA A 881 -11.20 17.70 20.95
C ALA A 881 -10.99 17.74 19.42
N GLU A 882 -10.01 18.50 18.94
CA GLU A 882 -9.71 18.63 17.51
C GLU A 882 -9.20 17.30 16.95
N LYS A 883 -8.16 16.71 17.55
CA LYS A 883 -7.68 15.39 17.13
C LYS A 883 -8.72 14.29 17.36
N THR A 884 -9.54 14.44 18.40
CA THR A 884 -10.65 13.50 18.62
C THR A 884 -11.63 13.53 17.45
N GLN A 885 -12.03 14.70 16.96
CA GLN A 885 -12.93 14.80 15.81
C GLN A 885 -12.27 14.34 14.49
N GLU A 886 -10.97 14.58 14.34
CA GLU A 886 -10.20 14.13 13.17
C GLU A 886 -10.13 12.60 13.09
N ARG A 887 -9.86 11.94 14.22
CA ARG A 887 -9.64 10.48 14.26
C ARG A 887 -10.88 9.67 14.63
N PHE A 888 -11.84 10.25 15.32
CA PHE A 888 -13.09 9.62 15.73
C PHE A 888 -14.28 10.41 15.18
N PHE A 889 -14.94 9.87 14.16
CA PHE A 889 -16.05 10.53 13.49
C PHE A 889 -17.15 9.55 13.12
N ASN A 890 -18.34 10.07 12.84
CA ASN A 890 -19.44 9.24 12.35
C ASN A 890 -19.37 9.13 10.82
N HIS A 891 -19.42 7.91 10.31
CA HIS A 891 -19.48 7.66 8.87
C HIS A 891 -20.66 8.44 8.26
N PRO A 892 -20.45 9.24 7.19
CA PRO A 892 -21.45 10.18 6.70
C PRO A 892 -22.75 9.53 6.22
N LEU A 893 -22.67 8.31 5.67
CA LEU A 893 -23.84 7.56 5.20
C LEU A 893 -24.49 6.66 6.26
N THR A 894 -23.71 5.83 6.98
CA THR A 894 -24.25 4.85 7.94
C THR A 894 -24.48 5.43 9.33
N GLY A 895 -23.86 6.56 9.67
CA GLY A 895 -23.87 7.15 11.01
C GLY A 895 -23.01 6.38 12.03
N GLU A 896 -22.36 5.29 11.63
CA GLU A 896 -21.52 4.47 12.50
C GLU A 896 -20.30 5.25 13.00
N ARG A 897 -19.99 5.17 14.29
CA ARG A 897 -18.79 5.80 14.85
C ARG A 897 -17.54 5.00 14.50
N LEU A 898 -16.63 5.62 13.76
CA LEU A 898 -15.38 5.05 13.29
C LEU A 898 -14.18 5.66 14.02
N TYR A 899 -13.15 4.85 14.22
CA TYR A 899 -11.79 5.30 14.49
C TYR A 899 -10.89 5.04 13.28
N ARG A 900 -10.22 6.10 12.82
CA ARG A 900 -9.28 6.09 11.69
C ARG A 900 -7.87 5.71 12.15
N THR A 901 -7.41 4.50 11.84
CA THR A 901 -6.18 3.95 12.44
C THR A 901 -4.90 4.54 11.84
N GLY A 902 -4.96 5.03 10.59
CA GLY A 902 -3.80 5.40 9.77
C GLY A 902 -2.99 4.21 9.23
N ASP A 903 -3.48 2.98 9.48
CA ASP A 903 -2.91 1.76 8.89
C ASP A 903 -3.54 1.48 7.53
N LEU A 904 -2.75 0.93 6.62
CA LEU A 904 -3.20 0.44 5.32
C LEU A 904 -3.40 -1.06 5.38
N GLY A 905 -4.46 -1.53 4.74
CA GLY A 905 -4.74 -2.95 4.61
C GLY A 905 -5.72 -3.24 3.48
N ARG A 906 -6.05 -4.51 3.32
CA ARG A 906 -6.98 -4.97 2.29
C ARG A 906 -7.71 -6.23 2.73
N TYR A 907 -8.90 -6.43 2.21
CA TYR A 907 -9.55 -7.73 2.28
C TYR A 907 -8.88 -8.70 1.31
N ILE A 908 -8.67 -9.92 1.79
CA ILE A 908 -8.35 -11.09 0.98
C ILE A 908 -9.55 -12.05 1.05
N ASP A 909 -9.35 -13.32 0.71
CA ASP A 909 -10.42 -14.31 0.68
C ASP A 909 -11.05 -14.55 2.07
N GLU A 910 -12.32 -14.97 2.04
CA GLU A 910 -13.13 -15.31 3.23
C GLU A 910 -13.32 -14.15 4.21
N GLY A 911 -13.22 -12.90 3.75
CA GLY A 911 -13.33 -11.71 4.60
C GLY A 911 -12.16 -11.53 5.58
N LEU A 912 -11.03 -12.20 5.36
CA LEU A 912 -9.80 -11.96 6.12
C LEU A 912 -9.18 -10.62 5.71
N ILE A 913 -8.54 -9.95 6.67
CA ILE A 913 -7.80 -8.71 6.42
C ILE A 913 -6.30 -8.98 6.48
N GLU A 914 -5.57 -8.42 5.52
CA GLU A 914 -4.11 -8.30 5.53
C GLU A 914 -3.73 -6.84 5.86
N ILE A 915 -2.77 -6.65 6.76
CA ILE A 915 -2.17 -5.35 7.06
C ILE A 915 -0.93 -5.14 6.19
N LEU A 916 -0.81 -3.96 5.58
CA LEU A 916 0.24 -3.64 4.60
C LEU A 916 1.26 -2.61 5.12
N GLY A 917 0.93 -1.93 6.22
CA GLY A 917 1.79 -0.91 6.83
C GLY A 917 0.99 0.32 7.25
N ARG A 918 1.66 1.47 7.29
CA ARG A 918 1.06 2.76 7.64
C ARG A 918 1.17 3.74 6.49
N GLU A 919 0.21 4.65 6.42
CA GLU A 919 0.25 5.78 5.49
C GLU A 919 1.07 6.97 6.06
N ASP A 920 1.10 7.10 7.38
CA ASP A 920 1.82 8.16 8.08
C ASP A 920 3.26 7.78 8.45
N ASN A 921 4.01 8.75 8.99
CA ASN A 921 5.41 8.58 9.41
C ASN A 921 5.56 7.84 10.74
N GLN A 922 4.50 7.25 11.27
CA GLN A 922 4.55 6.52 12.53
C GLN A 922 5.16 5.14 12.31
N VAL A 923 6.01 4.71 13.24
CA VAL A 923 6.68 3.42 13.16
C VAL A 923 6.39 2.58 14.40
N LYS A 924 6.33 1.27 14.20
CA LYS A 924 6.35 0.28 15.29
C LYS A 924 7.76 -0.30 15.35
N ILE A 925 8.41 -0.16 16.50
CA ILE A 925 9.75 -0.70 16.77
C ILE A 925 9.71 -1.44 18.10
N ASN A 926 9.99 -2.74 18.08
CA ASN A 926 9.93 -3.62 19.25
C ASN A 926 8.58 -3.52 19.99
N GLY A 927 7.48 -3.35 19.26
CA GLY A 927 6.15 -3.18 19.83
C GLY A 927 5.80 -1.76 20.32
N TYR A 928 6.77 -0.85 20.41
CA TYR A 928 6.48 0.54 20.76
C TYR A 928 5.97 1.29 19.54
N ARG A 929 4.82 1.95 19.71
CA ARG A 929 4.28 2.90 18.75
C ARG A 929 5.03 4.22 18.91
N ILE A 930 5.87 4.56 17.94
CA ILE A 930 6.75 5.74 17.99
C ILE A 930 6.35 6.72 16.88
N GLU A 931 5.97 7.93 17.28
CA GLU A 931 5.81 9.06 16.40
C GLU A 931 7.18 9.70 16.18
N LEU A 932 7.71 9.59 14.96
CA LEU A 932 9.04 10.12 14.64
C LEU A 932 9.11 11.65 14.88
N GLY A 933 7.99 12.35 14.65
CA GLY A 933 7.85 13.77 14.93
C GLY A 933 8.05 14.17 16.39
N GLU A 934 7.78 13.28 17.35
CA GLU A 934 8.00 13.56 18.78
C GLU A 934 9.47 13.68 19.13
N ILE A 935 10.27 12.81 18.55
CA ILE A 935 11.71 12.83 18.70
C ILE A 935 12.29 14.04 17.92
N GLU A 936 11.79 14.31 16.71
CA GLU A 936 12.18 15.50 15.92
C GLU A 936 11.94 16.79 16.72
N ALA A 937 10.75 16.96 17.32
CA ALA A 937 10.40 18.13 18.11
C ALA A 937 11.26 18.28 19.37
N CYS A 938 11.53 17.18 20.08
CA CYS A 938 12.40 17.19 21.26
C CYS A 938 13.82 17.65 20.91
N LEU A 939 14.42 17.08 19.85
CA LEU A 939 15.77 17.41 19.44
C LEU A 939 15.89 18.81 18.84
N LEU A 940 14.85 19.30 18.15
CA LEU A 940 14.75 20.70 17.72
C LEU A 940 14.70 21.70 18.88
N GLY A 941 14.42 21.24 20.10
CA GLY A 941 14.52 22.05 21.31
C GLY A 941 15.95 22.53 21.62
N ASN A 942 16.99 21.92 21.03
CA ASN A 942 18.36 22.41 21.15
C ASN A 942 18.59 23.63 20.24
N PRO A 943 19.05 24.79 20.77
CA PRO A 943 19.24 26.01 19.97
C PRO A 943 20.23 25.88 18.81
N GLN A 944 21.14 24.90 18.83
CA GLN A 944 22.16 24.68 17.81
C GLN A 944 21.68 23.77 16.66
N ALA A 945 20.57 23.06 16.81
CA ALA A 945 19.95 22.27 15.74
C ALA A 945 19.06 23.17 14.85
N ASN A 946 19.25 23.09 13.52
CA ASN A 946 18.45 23.81 12.52
C ASN A 946 17.33 22.95 11.94
N HIS A 947 17.66 21.72 11.56
CA HIS A 947 16.71 20.71 11.11
C HIS A 947 17.01 19.38 11.78
N VAL A 948 15.96 18.66 12.16
CA VAL A 948 16.05 17.29 12.64
C VAL A 948 15.05 16.45 11.89
N VAL A 949 15.49 15.30 11.41
CA VAL A 949 14.64 14.28 10.78
C VAL A 949 14.96 12.96 11.42
N ILE A 950 13.94 12.26 11.91
CA ILE A 950 14.10 10.91 12.43
C ILE A 950 13.62 9.92 11.38
N ASN A 951 14.39 8.86 11.19
CA ASN A 951 14.03 7.74 10.33
C ASN A 951 14.16 6.41 11.07
N ALA A 952 13.30 5.45 10.73
CA ALA A 952 13.48 4.07 11.15
C ALA A 952 14.23 3.33 10.04
N VAL A 953 15.49 3.01 10.31
CA VAL A 953 16.32 2.23 9.40
C VAL A 953 16.05 0.74 9.70
N SER A 954 16.02 -0.15 8.69
CA SER A 954 15.93 -1.63 8.85
C SER A 954 17.23 -2.39 8.55
N HIS A 955 17.75 -3.15 9.52
CA HIS A 955 19.06 -3.80 9.40
C HIS A 955 19.07 -4.81 8.23
N PRO A 956 20.06 -4.80 7.32
CA PRO A 956 19.98 -5.51 6.04
C PRO A 956 19.84 -7.03 6.17
N LYS A 957 20.36 -7.63 7.24
CA LYS A 957 20.34 -9.10 7.44
C LYS A 957 19.21 -9.57 8.36
N THR A 958 18.85 -8.77 9.37
CA THR A 958 17.90 -9.19 10.42
C THR A 958 16.53 -8.57 10.25
N GLY A 959 16.39 -7.53 9.43
CA GLY A 959 15.17 -6.75 9.25
C GLY A 959 14.79 -5.89 10.46
N GLN A 960 15.56 -5.94 11.55
CA GLN A 960 15.28 -5.23 12.79
C GLN A 960 15.37 -3.72 12.57
N LYS A 961 14.39 -2.98 13.08
CA LYS A 961 14.34 -1.52 12.95
C LYS A 961 15.07 -0.82 14.09
N GLN A 962 15.80 0.23 13.76
CA GLN A 962 16.45 1.14 14.72
C GLN A 962 16.17 2.59 14.34
N LEU A 963 16.23 3.49 15.33
CA LEU A 963 16.03 4.91 15.11
C LEU A 963 17.35 5.60 14.75
N ALA A 964 17.30 6.44 13.73
CA ALA A 964 18.40 7.31 13.33
C ALA A 964 17.93 8.76 13.26
N ALA A 965 18.67 9.65 13.92
CA ALA A 965 18.49 11.08 13.86
C ALA A 965 19.45 11.68 12.84
N TYR A 966 18.91 12.39 11.86
CA TYR A 966 19.67 13.18 10.92
C TYR A 966 19.52 14.64 11.32
N ILE A 967 20.63 15.37 11.48
CA ILE A 967 20.65 16.71 12.07
C ILE A 967 21.42 17.66 11.17
N VAL A 968 20.84 18.83 10.87
CA VAL A 968 21.58 19.95 10.27
C VAL A 968 21.85 20.98 11.36
N PRO A 969 23.10 21.32 11.66
CA PRO A 969 23.43 22.38 12.63
C PRO A 969 23.12 23.77 12.07
N LYS A 970 22.85 24.76 12.94
CA LYS A 970 22.58 26.16 12.52
C LYS A 970 23.79 26.90 11.95
N GLN A 971 24.99 26.48 12.31
CA GLN A 971 26.25 27.02 11.79
C GLN A 971 27.11 25.86 11.31
N GLN A 972 27.96 26.09 10.31
CA GLN A 972 28.96 25.11 9.91
C GLN A 972 29.87 24.84 11.11
N ALA A 973 29.81 23.62 11.60
CA ALA A 973 30.54 23.14 12.75
C ALA A 973 31.78 22.37 12.27
N SER A 974 32.93 22.63 12.90
CA SER A 974 34.10 21.75 12.82
C SER A 974 33.79 20.37 13.40
N GLU A 975 34.59 19.36 13.09
CA GLU A 975 34.33 17.98 13.52
C GLU A 975 34.22 17.82 15.06
N ASN A 976 35.01 18.60 15.80
CA ASN A 976 34.92 18.65 17.27
C ASN A 976 33.60 19.27 17.75
N GLU A 977 33.10 20.31 17.08
CA GLU A 977 31.82 20.96 17.41
C GLU A 977 30.63 20.06 17.05
N LYS A 978 30.75 19.24 16.00
CA LYS A 978 29.74 18.22 15.64
C LYS A 978 29.60 17.15 16.73
N SER A 979 30.71 16.63 17.24
CA SER A 979 30.71 15.64 18.33
C SER A 979 30.12 16.21 19.64
N VAL A 980 30.44 17.47 19.96
CA VAL A 980 29.83 18.16 21.13
C VAL A 980 28.33 18.34 20.95
N LEU A 981 27.87 18.71 19.75
CA LEU A 981 26.44 18.85 19.45
C LEU A 981 25.72 17.50 19.51
N GLU A 982 26.31 16.43 18.98
CA GLU A 982 25.78 15.07 19.13
C GLU A 982 25.56 14.71 20.60
N GLY A 983 26.59 14.88 21.44
CA GLY A 983 26.50 14.59 22.88
C GLY A 983 25.38 15.39 23.55
N ALA A 984 25.29 16.69 23.27
CA ALA A 984 24.25 17.56 23.82
C ALA A 984 22.84 17.17 23.36
N LEU A 985 22.66 16.71 22.11
CA LEU A 985 21.38 16.23 21.60
C LEU A 985 20.97 14.90 22.21
N ARG A 986 21.94 14.01 22.42
CA ARG A 986 21.73 12.72 23.10
C ARG A 986 21.33 12.92 24.57
N GLU A 987 22.00 13.81 25.28
CA GLU A 987 21.63 14.20 26.66
C GLU A 987 20.23 14.82 26.71
N LEU A 988 19.89 15.71 25.76
CA LEU A 988 18.57 16.32 25.68
C LEU A 988 17.48 15.26 25.46
N ALA A 989 17.71 14.29 24.57
CA ALA A 989 16.81 13.16 24.35
C ALA A 989 16.66 12.30 25.61
N GLN A 990 17.76 11.95 26.28
CA GLN A 990 17.74 11.17 27.52
C GLN A 990 16.94 11.84 28.65
N ALA A 991 17.02 13.18 28.75
CA ALA A 991 16.28 13.93 29.76
C ALA A 991 14.76 14.02 29.50
N ASN A 992 14.33 13.89 28.24
CA ASN A 992 12.97 14.24 27.81
C ASN A 992 12.16 13.10 27.21
N LEU A 993 12.82 12.08 26.67
CA LEU A 993 12.22 10.97 25.95
C LEU A 993 12.43 9.66 26.70
N PRO A 994 11.49 8.70 26.57
CA PRO A 994 11.73 7.32 27.01
C PRO A 994 12.93 6.70 26.28
N SER A 995 13.61 5.75 26.93
CA SER A 995 14.82 5.09 26.39
C SER A 995 14.62 4.48 25.00
N TYR A 996 13.45 3.89 24.73
CA TYR A 996 13.11 3.28 23.44
C TYR A 996 12.85 4.30 22.30
N MET A 997 12.70 5.59 22.62
CA MET A 997 12.57 6.67 21.63
C MET A 997 13.90 7.38 21.34
N ILE A 998 14.96 7.05 22.08
CA ILE A 998 16.27 7.67 21.87
C ILE A 998 16.88 7.09 20.58
N PRO A 999 17.25 7.93 19.60
CA PRO A 999 17.92 7.48 18.40
C PRO A 999 19.22 6.72 18.73
N THR A 1000 19.43 5.59 18.05
CA THR A 1000 20.68 4.84 18.13
C THR A 1000 21.79 5.65 17.46
N TRP A 1001 21.48 6.20 16.28
CA TRP A 1001 22.42 6.93 15.45
C TRP A 1001 22.10 8.43 15.43
N PHE A 1002 23.13 9.27 15.53
CA PHE A 1002 23.02 10.72 15.32
C PHE A 1002 23.97 11.09 14.17
N VAL A 1003 23.40 11.54 13.06
CA VAL A 1003 24.08 11.75 11.78
C VAL A 1003 24.00 13.22 11.45
N LEU A 1004 25.11 13.94 11.56
CA LEU A 1004 25.16 15.34 11.17
C LEU A 1004 25.31 15.48 9.66
N LEU A 1005 24.42 16.26 9.04
CA LEU A 1005 24.38 16.58 7.63
C LEU A 1005 24.66 18.06 7.42
N ASP A 1006 25.33 18.41 6.33
CA ASP A 1006 25.50 19.81 5.94
C ASP A 1006 24.17 20.45 5.51
N SER A 1007 23.26 19.65 4.94
CA SER A 1007 21.91 20.06 4.55
C SER A 1007 20.97 18.85 4.48
N MET A 1008 19.68 19.06 4.72
CA MET A 1008 18.68 18.00 4.56
C MET A 1008 18.46 17.69 3.08
N PRO A 1009 18.42 16.41 2.67
CA PRO A 1009 17.98 16.05 1.33
C PRO A 1009 16.50 16.43 1.17
N LEU A 1010 16.18 17.16 0.12
CA LEU A 1010 14.82 17.61 -0.19
C LEU A 1010 14.35 17.01 -1.51
N THR A 1011 13.10 16.59 -1.56
CA THR A 1011 12.33 16.32 -2.78
C THR A 1011 12.17 17.60 -3.60
N GLY A 1012 11.87 17.47 -4.91
CA GLY A 1012 11.62 18.62 -5.79
C GLY A 1012 10.48 19.55 -5.36
N ASN A 1013 9.60 19.09 -4.45
CA ASN A 1013 8.51 19.89 -3.86
C ASN A 1013 8.92 20.59 -2.55
N GLY A 1014 10.20 20.60 -2.19
CA GLY A 1014 10.71 21.23 -0.97
C GLY A 1014 10.42 20.46 0.33
N LYS A 1015 9.86 19.24 0.25
CA LYS A 1015 9.70 18.33 1.41
C LYS A 1015 10.95 17.49 1.59
N ILE A 1016 11.27 17.06 2.81
CA ILE A 1016 12.40 16.16 3.10
C ILE A 1016 12.28 14.83 2.34
N ASP A 1017 13.35 14.41 1.67
CA ASP A 1017 13.46 13.10 1.02
C ASP A 1017 14.11 12.08 1.96
N ARG A 1018 13.28 11.28 2.64
CA ARG A 1018 13.74 10.27 3.60
C ARG A 1018 14.46 9.09 2.95
N ASN A 1019 14.23 8.83 1.66
CA ASN A 1019 14.90 7.73 0.93
C ASN A 1019 16.32 8.11 0.50
N ALA A 1020 16.59 9.40 0.40
CA ALA A 1020 17.92 9.95 0.10
C ALA A 1020 18.78 10.17 1.36
N LEU A 1021 18.27 9.84 2.55
CA LEU A 1021 19.06 9.90 3.79
C LEU A 1021 20.17 8.83 3.75
N PRO A 1022 21.39 9.15 4.24
CA PRO A 1022 22.51 8.20 4.25
C PRO A 1022 22.16 6.87 4.92
N VAL A 1023 22.49 5.77 4.25
CA VAL A 1023 22.31 4.40 4.77
C VAL A 1023 23.39 4.14 5.82
N LEU A 1024 22.96 3.66 7.00
CA LEU A 1024 23.82 3.51 8.18
C LEU A 1024 24.42 2.11 8.34
N TRP A 1025 24.12 1.20 7.41
CA TRP A 1025 24.68 -0.15 7.39
C TRP A 1025 25.41 -0.40 6.08
N GLY A 1026 26.74 -0.43 6.16
CA GLY A 1026 27.63 -0.83 5.06
C GLY A 1026 28.36 0.33 4.37
N GLU A 1027 29.68 0.12 4.21
CA GLU A 1027 30.68 0.81 3.36
C GLU A 1027 30.98 2.30 3.60
N ALA A 1028 30.12 3.10 4.23
CA ALA A 1028 30.38 4.55 4.41
C ALA A 1028 31.26 4.93 5.63
N VAL A 1029 31.62 3.98 6.51
CA VAL A 1029 32.50 4.21 7.69
C VAL A 1029 33.88 3.55 7.52
N ALA A 1030 34.23 3.10 6.31
CA ALA A 1030 35.49 2.40 6.04
C ALA A 1030 36.55 3.33 5.45
N ALA A 1031 37.27 4.08 6.29
CA ALA A 1031 38.62 4.60 5.98
C ALA A 1031 39.38 5.15 7.22
N ALA A 1032 39.30 4.49 8.37
CA ALA A 1032 40.30 4.63 9.42
C ALA A 1032 40.97 3.28 9.62
N ASP A 1033 42.30 3.22 9.62
CA ASP A 1033 43.06 2.02 9.95
C ASP A 1033 42.61 1.51 11.32
N LYS A 1034 42.07 0.28 11.35
CA LYS A 1034 41.59 -0.31 12.61
C LYS A 1034 42.77 -0.51 13.56
N SER A 1035 42.61 -0.03 14.78
CA SER A 1035 43.52 -0.23 15.90
C SER A 1035 43.47 -1.69 16.35
N GLU A 1036 44.63 -2.33 16.44
CA GLU A 1036 44.74 -3.67 17.01
C GLU A 1036 44.60 -3.62 18.55
N PRO A 1037 44.06 -4.69 19.18
CA PRO A 1037 44.10 -4.87 20.63
C PRO A 1037 45.52 -4.73 21.19
N ALA A 1038 45.69 -3.91 22.24
CA ALA A 1038 46.99 -3.55 22.77
C ALA A 1038 47.59 -4.60 23.73
N ASP A 1039 46.76 -5.44 24.35
CA ASP A 1039 47.19 -6.47 25.30
C ASP A 1039 46.29 -7.74 25.26
N GLU A 1040 46.69 -8.79 25.99
CA GLU A 1040 45.94 -10.05 26.05
C GLU A 1040 44.51 -9.89 26.62
N LEU A 1041 44.26 -8.86 27.44
CA LEU A 1041 42.94 -8.59 28.00
C LEU A 1041 42.02 -8.01 26.93
N GLU A 1042 42.48 -7.00 26.20
CA GLU A 1042 41.77 -6.44 25.04
C GLU A 1042 41.51 -7.54 24.00
N VAL A 1043 42.47 -8.44 23.72
CA VAL A 1043 42.27 -9.58 22.79
C VAL A 1043 41.12 -10.48 23.26
N ARG A 1044 41.07 -10.81 24.56
CA ARG A 1044 40.03 -11.68 25.11
C ARG A 1044 38.66 -10.99 25.13
N VAL A 1045 38.60 -9.71 25.49
CA VAL A 1045 37.37 -8.92 25.47
C VAL A 1045 36.88 -8.76 24.03
N PHE A 1046 37.75 -8.39 23.09
CA PHE A 1046 37.45 -8.31 21.66
C PHE A 1046 36.89 -9.63 21.12
N THR A 1047 37.45 -10.76 21.54
CA THR A 1047 36.98 -12.10 21.15
C THR A 1047 35.58 -12.39 21.71
N LEU A 1048 35.31 -12.03 22.96
CA LEU A 1048 33.98 -12.19 23.57
C LEU A 1048 32.94 -11.33 22.86
N TRP A 1049 33.27 -10.09 22.56
CA TRP A 1049 32.42 -9.17 21.80
C TRP A 1049 32.15 -9.71 20.41
N SER A 1050 33.19 -10.16 19.71
CA SER A 1050 33.06 -10.73 18.37
C SER A 1050 32.15 -11.95 18.34
N LYS A 1051 32.26 -12.81 19.36
CA LYS A 1051 31.40 -13.99 19.51
C LYS A 1051 29.96 -13.62 19.82
N GLN A 1052 29.75 -12.58 20.64
CA GLN A 1052 28.42 -12.15 21.04
C GLN A 1052 27.69 -11.43 19.90
N LEU A 1053 28.40 -10.59 19.14
CA LEU A 1053 27.87 -9.82 18.01
C LEU A 1053 27.82 -10.62 16.69
N GLN A 1054 28.48 -11.79 16.66
CA GLN A 1054 28.58 -12.67 15.49
C GLN A 1054 29.32 -12.06 14.28
N HIS A 1055 30.16 -11.05 14.51
CA HIS A 1055 31.14 -10.53 13.55
C HIS A 1055 32.34 -9.95 14.32
N SER A 1056 33.48 -9.79 13.66
CA SER A 1056 34.69 -9.14 14.21
C SER A 1056 35.03 -7.85 13.46
N ASP A 1057 34.03 -7.26 12.80
CA ASP A 1057 34.17 -6.11 11.91
C ASP A 1057 33.99 -4.78 12.66
N PHE A 1058 34.83 -4.52 13.66
CA PHE A 1058 34.83 -3.29 14.48
C PHE A 1058 36.22 -2.99 15.05
N ASP A 1059 36.48 -1.74 15.42
CA ASP A 1059 37.70 -1.25 16.08
C ASP A 1059 37.63 -1.45 17.61
N VAL A 1060 38.78 -1.57 18.27
CA VAL A 1060 38.84 -1.67 19.75
C VAL A 1060 38.37 -0.40 20.48
N ASN A 1061 38.28 0.73 19.78
CA ASN A 1061 37.74 1.99 20.29
C ASN A 1061 36.26 2.21 19.95
N ASP A 1062 35.63 1.30 19.19
CA ASP A 1062 34.21 1.44 18.86
C ASP A 1062 33.33 1.04 20.05
N GLY A 1063 32.30 1.83 20.32
CA GLY A 1063 31.34 1.59 21.41
C GLY A 1063 30.48 0.36 21.15
N PHE A 1064 30.18 -0.41 22.19
CA PHE A 1064 29.46 -1.68 22.10
C PHE A 1064 28.14 -1.61 21.30
N PHE A 1065 27.36 -0.54 21.44
CA PHE A 1065 26.08 -0.39 20.72
C PHE A 1065 26.25 0.14 19.30
N ASP A 1066 27.34 0.88 19.03
CA ASP A 1066 27.66 1.41 17.69
C ASP A 1066 27.98 0.27 16.73
N ILE A 1067 28.52 -0.84 17.24
CA ILE A 1067 28.94 -2.00 16.45
C ILE A 1067 27.85 -3.09 16.38
N GLY A 1068 26.59 -2.74 16.65
CA GLY A 1068 25.47 -3.67 16.56
C GLY A 1068 25.15 -4.42 17.85
N GLY A 1069 25.74 -4.04 18.98
CA GLY A 1069 25.30 -4.48 20.30
C GLY A 1069 23.90 -3.95 20.61
N ASP A 1070 23.12 -4.73 21.35
CA ASP A 1070 21.87 -4.29 21.95
C ASP A 1070 21.85 -4.77 23.41
N SER A 1071 20.82 -4.40 24.18
CA SER A 1071 20.70 -4.81 25.59
C SER A 1071 20.74 -6.32 25.77
N LEU A 1072 20.35 -7.07 24.76
CA LEU A 1072 20.27 -8.51 24.76
C LEU A 1072 21.63 -9.16 24.40
N HIS A 1073 22.46 -8.49 23.60
CA HIS A 1073 23.88 -8.79 23.44
C HIS A 1073 24.68 -8.41 24.69
N ALA A 1074 24.36 -7.28 25.33
CA ALA A 1074 25.02 -6.80 26.53
C ALA A 1074 24.90 -7.79 27.68
N VAL A 1075 23.70 -8.31 27.94
CA VAL A 1075 23.46 -9.34 28.95
C VAL A 1075 24.24 -10.63 28.65
N GLY A 1076 24.25 -11.07 27.38
CA GLY A 1076 25.01 -12.26 26.98
C GLY A 1076 26.52 -12.07 27.13
N LEU A 1077 27.03 -10.88 26.80
CA LEU A 1077 28.42 -10.50 26.98
C LEU A 1077 28.81 -10.50 28.46
N LEU A 1078 28.02 -9.86 29.32
CA LEU A 1078 28.28 -9.80 30.77
C LEU A 1078 28.29 -11.20 31.40
N SER A 1079 27.36 -12.08 30.99
CA SER A 1079 27.37 -13.48 31.40
C SER A 1079 28.65 -14.20 30.96
N ALA A 1080 29.10 -13.98 29.72
CA ALA A 1080 30.32 -14.60 29.20
C ALA A 1080 31.59 -14.05 29.88
N VAL A 1081 31.61 -12.76 30.21
CA VAL A 1081 32.68 -12.10 30.99
C VAL A 1081 32.74 -12.69 32.40
N ARG A 1082 31.59 -12.89 33.05
CA ARG A 1082 31.50 -13.52 34.38
C ARG A 1082 32.08 -14.94 34.38
N GLU A 1083 31.72 -15.76 33.39
CA GLU A 1083 32.26 -17.11 33.24
C GLU A 1083 33.77 -17.12 32.94
N THR A 1084 34.22 -16.20 32.09
CA THR A 1084 35.59 -16.17 31.54
C THR A 1084 36.60 -15.53 32.50
N PHE A 1085 36.17 -14.55 33.30
CA PHE A 1085 37.04 -13.75 34.18
C PHE A 1085 36.75 -13.90 35.68
N LYS A 1086 35.73 -14.67 36.07
CA LYS A 1086 35.39 -14.98 37.48
C LYS A 1086 35.18 -13.75 38.37
N VAL A 1087 34.53 -12.72 37.85
CA VAL A 1087 34.26 -11.45 38.54
C VAL A 1087 33.07 -11.61 39.51
N GLY A 1088 33.10 -10.92 40.67
CA GLY A 1088 32.05 -10.94 41.70
C GLY A 1088 30.86 -9.99 41.42
N PRO A 1089 29.77 -10.05 42.22
CA PRO A 1089 28.54 -9.29 41.95
C PRO A 1089 28.64 -7.78 42.21
N SER A 1090 29.42 -7.32 43.18
CA SER A 1090 29.64 -5.88 43.45
C SER A 1090 30.45 -5.18 42.34
N SER A 1091 31.24 -5.96 41.62
CA SER A 1091 32.06 -5.58 40.48
C SER A 1091 31.28 -5.54 39.15
N GLU A 1092 30.06 -6.12 39.14
CA GLU A 1092 29.21 -6.27 37.96
C GLU A 1092 28.47 -4.98 37.61
N GLN A 1093 28.14 -4.18 38.63
CA GLN A 1093 27.42 -2.92 38.46
C GLN A 1093 28.27 -1.87 37.72
N ASP A 1094 29.56 -1.75 38.03
CA ASP A 1094 30.50 -0.87 37.32
C ASP A 1094 30.67 -1.30 35.84
N MET A 1095 30.64 -2.61 35.56
CA MET A 1095 30.73 -3.15 34.19
C MET A 1095 29.42 -2.94 33.40
N ILE A 1096 28.27 -3.06 34.05
CA ILE A 1096 26.95 -2.77 33.46
C ILE A 1096 26.89 -1.27 33.13
N GLU A 1097 27.16 -0.40 34.09
CA GLU A 1097 27.14 1.05 33.89
C GLU A 1097 28.09 1.47 32.77
N SER A 1098 29.30 0.89 32.73
CA SER A 1098 30.26 1.12 31.65
C SER A 1098 29.75 0.69 30.28
N LEU A 1099 29.22 -0.53 30.16
CA LEU A 1099 28.75 -1.05 28.88
C LEU A 1099 27.56 -0.22 28.37
N PHE A 1100 26.64 0.18 29.28
CA PHE A 1100 25.49 1.04 28.97
C PHE A 1100 25.84 2.51 28.72
N MET A 1101 27.04 2.96 29.13
CA MET A 1101 27.66 4.21 28.70
C MET A 1101 28.35 4.11 27.32
N ASN A 1102 28.13 3.01 26.58
CA ASN A 1102 28.71 2.74 25.27
C ASN A 1102 30.26 2.67 25.30
N ALA A 1103 30.81 2.07 26.36
CA ALA A 1103 32.24 1.81 26.44
C ALA A 1103 32.74 1.04 25.20
N SER A 1104 33.98 1.30 24.81
CA SER A 1104 34.70 0.54 23.79
C SER A 1104 35.32 -0.74 24.35
N VAL A 1105 35.85 -1.64 23.50
CA VAL A 1105 36.64 -2.81 23.98
C VAL A 1105 37.76 -2.35 24.92
N ARG A 1106 38.42 -1.25 24.59
CA ARG A 1106 39.51 -0.67 25.37
C ARG A 1106 39.04 -0.12 26.72
N ASP A 1107 37.95 0.63 26.76
CA ASP A 1107 37.40 1.17 28.02
C ASP A 1107 36.87 0.06 28.93
N PHE A 1108 36.18 -0.91 28.32
CA PHE A 1108 35.68 -2.09 29.02
C PHE A 1108 36.82 -2.94 29.59
N SER A 1109 37.94 -3.07 28.86
CA SER A 1109 39.13 -3.80 29.32
C SER A 1109 39.84 -3.09 30.48
N ARG A 1110 39.88 -1.74 30.49
CA ARG A 1110 40.43 -0.96 31.64
C ARG A 1110 39.58 -1.12 32.90
N ILE A 1111 38.26 -1.17 32.75
CA ILE A 1111 37.37 -1.35 33.89
C ILE A 1111 37.51 -2.79 34.40
N LEU A 1112 37.51 -3.77 33.49
CA LEU A 1112 37.74 -5.16 33.81
C LEU A 1112 39.09 -5.39 34.53
N SER A 1113 40.17 -4.71 34.13
CA SER A 1113 41.46 -4.80 34.82
C SER A 1113 41.43 -4.17 36.22
N SER A 1114 40.79 -3.01 36.37
CA SER A 1114 40.64 -2.34 37.67
C SER A 1114 39.79 -3.13 38.69
N VAL A 1115 39.00 -4.06 38.19
CA VAL A 1115 38.02 -4.84 38.95
C VAL A 1115 38.51 -6.29 39.19
N ALA A 1116 39.31 -6.85 38.28
CA ALA A 1116 39.90 -8.19 38.41
C ALA A 1116 41.05 -8.26 39.44
N ASP A 1117 41.72 -7.14 39.75
CA ASP A 1117 42.83 -7.06 40.71
C ASP A 1117 42.38 -6.90 42.19
N LYS A 1118 41.07 -6.82 42.46
CA LYS A 1118 40.57 -6.79 43.84
C LYS A 1118 40.45 -8.22 44.37
N PRO A 1119 41.20 -8.61 45.43
CA PRO A 1119 41.03 -9.93 46.04
C PRO A 1119 39.58 -10.13 46.45
N GLN A 1120 39.03 -11.32 46.19
CA GLN A 1120 37.76 -11.77 46.77
C GLN A 1120 37.89 -11.75 48.31
N GLU A 1121 37.55 -10.64 48.96
CA GLU A 1121 37.28 -10.67 50.39
C GLU A 1121 36.02 -11.49 50.60
N GLN A 1122 36.21 -12.61 51.32
CA GLN A 1122 35.18 -13.57 51.70
C GLN A 1122 34.08 -12.88 52.50
N TYR A 1123 32.87 -12.82 51.94
CA TYR A 1123 31.65 -12.86 52.74
C TYR A 1123 30.90 -14.14 52.41
N ALA A 1124 31.03 -15.07 53.36
CA ALA A 1124 30.25 -16.30 53.50
C ALA A 1124 28.81 -16.00 53.93
#